data_AF-A0A846LM46-F1
#
_entry.id   AF-A0A846LM46-F1
#
_cell.length_a   1.000
_cell.length_b   1.000
_cell.length_c   1.000
_cell.angle_alpha   90.00
_cell.angle_beta   90.00
_cell.angle_gamma   90.00
#
_symmetry.space_group_name_H-M   'P 1'
#
loop_
_entity.id
_entity.type
_entity.pdbx_description
1 polymer ?
#
loop_
_entity_poly.entity_id
_entity_poly.type
_entity_poly.pdbx_seq_one_letter_code
_entity_poly.pdbx_strand_id
1 'polypeptide(L)'
;MNRRRVKEDWWADTDVDRAQIFVPAIVGVGVLVSGFTLLRDAVHGRQRRGRDRRTTLEARATAAFVATGAPPDAALLAGLRPRVHYLLLALSTGSLAVYGARGATKNYAQPAALFGGEVGWLYAVLLLAAAAAAVVAGVSALLTVTWPAPPRVVRPLLARTPLGQLPPPAGGERRRLAVLLLGWAAVLTGAAAAQFTFTTAGAPQLLGEFDDEVTAASGTAFRWELLGQVPVAVAVSAVLALLTVRCAPFALGQLAVVLGSLMATAWFTDVVQRAHPPDGPLAGLTDSLPSGPVLQTTLAAGFVPLAVWVRTRRRRPALTTLALTTTVLLVVTVGTVRARVSWPSDVVAGSLAGLALVLTTWWVLEHRRLHERCAGCPWAPAGRAEPLGLLPLDPPLLAGIRRASRLGVVAVLVVFVGLALVEGLPVSPEGEAMGPTTSRTVQLALLGLAALAWLVALRWEATGAALVAVAGLALAVFAAVAYQPWVSVLVAVAFLAPAVGLWLHWQHRRTLRSVTVLAVVTATLLAGTYTAGAAVHDRLYGPASPLSGQVALPVDRVSWVWTGGVTDRSARAVAQVEPGSAVRWLLTGPDGERHRSATVATADDGVARLSVDGLAPATHYSFAVEVDGTADRERGVGGFSTMPDGPASFTLAVGGCARTGSSSAVFDAIRAVDPLLYLQTGDLHYGNVTRSDVEVFGDRYADALTAPAQAALYRQVPVAYTWGDHDYGGNDSDATSPVRATARAAYGMYVPSHPLAEGRPGTINQAFDVGRVRVLLTDTRSERTADSMLGARQLAWLEEELVRASRERALVVWVNPDPWVAPDEPGRDDWGGFAAERRRIADVIAANDIEDLVMVSGDAHMVAVDDGTNTDYSTTGGAGFPLLHAAALDRPGSVKGGPYSEGAFPGAGQFGTLHVRDDGGATIGVELTGRRWDGEVLVSWATTVAAG
;
A
#
# COMPACT_ATOMS: atom_id res chain seq x y z
N MET A 1 32.74 -24.50 33.47
CA MET A 1 33.24 -24.15 32.12
C MET A 1 33.41 -22.65 32.05
N ASN A 2 34.63 -22.20 31.75
CA ASN A 2 35.06 -20.80 31.82
C ASN A 2 34.63 -20.07 30.53
N ARG A 3 33.59 -19.23 30.57
CA ARG A 3 33.21 -18.38 29.43
C ARG A 3 34.20 -17.22 29.33
N ARG A 4 35.20 -17.36 28.45
CA ARG A 4 36.01 -16.23 27.96
C ARG A 4 35.07 -15.21 27.33
N ARG A 5 35.03 -13.99 27.88
CA ARG A 5 34.48 -12.81 27.20
C ARG A 5 35.36 -12.53 25.99
N VAL A 6 34.87 -12.87 24.80
CA VAL A 6 35.40 -12.31 23.56
C VAL A 6 34.92 -10.86 23.53
N LYS A 7 35.85 -9.90 23.56
CA LYS A 7 35.56 -8.53 23.14
C LYS A 7 35.44 -8.60 21.62
N GLU A 8 34.25 -8.87 21.12
CA GLU A 8 33.93 -8.66 19.70
C GLU A 8 33.97 -7.15 19.45
N ASP A 9 34.55 -6.73 18.32
CA ASP A 9 34.61 -5.34 17.91
C ASP A 9 33.19 -4.88 17.54
N TRP A 10 32.53 -4.23 18.49
CA TRP A 10 31.13 -3.78 18.51
C TRP A 10 30.69 -2.85 17.36
N TRP A 11 31.56 -2.59 16.38
CA TRP A 11 31.40 -1.57 15.33
C TRP A 11 31.36 -2.11 13.91
N ALA A 12 31.48 -3.42 13.69
CA ALA A 12 31.73 -3.99 12.36
C ALA A 12 30.50 -4.61 11.66
N ASP A 13 29.34 -4.72 12.32
CA ASP A 13 28.20 -5.45 11.75
C ASP A 13 27.29 -4.56 10.89
N THR A 14 27.18 -4.91 9.62
CA THR A 14 26.56 -4.14 8.52
C THR A 14 25.04 -4.32 8.39
N ASP A 15 24.39 -5.05 9.30
CA ASP A 15 22.94 -5.35 9.22
C ASP A 15 22.03 -4.42 10.05
N VAL A 16 22.58 -3.30 10.56
CA VAL A 16 21.85 -2.36 11.46
C VAL A 16 21.21 -1.18 10.70
N ASP A 17 20.98 -1.33 9.39
CA ASP A 17 20.88 -0.19 8.47
C ASP A 17 19.48 0.44 8.26
N ARG A 18 18.40 -0.05 8.89
CA ARG A 18 17.06 0.55 8.68
C ARG A 18 16.49 1.35 9.86
N ALA A 19 16.78 0.97 11.11
CA ALA A 19 16.22 1.63 12.28
C ALA A 19 16.93 2.94 12.69
N GLN A 20 18.17 3.17 12.22
CA GLN A 20 19.00 4.28 12.69
C GLN A 20 18.88 5.56 11.83
N ILE A 21 18.35 5.45 10.62
CA ILE A 21 18.41 6.54 9.63
C ILE A 21 17.39 7.65 9.90
N PHE A 22 16.20 7.34 10.41
CA PHE A 22 15.05 8.26 10.23
C PHE A 22 14.66 9.13 11.44
N VAL A 23 15.02 8.75 12.67
CA VAL A 23 14.56 9.47 13.88
C VAL A 23 15.34 10.76 14.15
N PRO A 24 16.68 10.84 13.93
CA PRO A 24 17.41 12.10 14.03
C PRO A 24 17.01 13.13 12.96
N ALA A 25 16.42 12.69 11.83
CA ALA A 25 15.85 13.59 10.83
C ALA A 25 14.56 14.27 11.35
N ILE A 26 13.67 13.53 12.00
CA ILE A 26 12.44 14.07 12.63
C ILE A 26 12.78 14.97 13.83
N VAL A 27 13.74 14.57 14.65
CA VAL A 27 14.24 15.40 15.76
C VAL A 27 14.99 16.62 15.22
N GLY A 28 15.71 16.48 14.10
CA GLY A 28 16.33 17.57 13.36
C GLY A 28 15.31 18.60 12.92
N VAL A 29 14.18 18.16 12.35
CA VAL A 29 13.04 19.03 12.05
C VAL A 29 12.44 19.64 13.31
N GLY A 30 12.29 18.88 14.40
CA GLY A 30 11.77 19.39 15.68
C GLY A 30 12.67 20.44 16.34
N VAL A 31 14.00 20.25 16.27
CA VAL A 31 15.03 21.19 16.73
C VAL A 31 15.10 22.40 15.81
N LEU A 32 14.98 22.22 14.50
CA LEU A 32 14.90 23.30 13.52
C LEU A 32 13.62 24.13 13.67
N VAL A 33 12.48 23.48 13.89
CA VAL A 33 11.20 24.15 14.15
C VAL A 33 11.26 24.87 15.50
N SER A 34 11.75 24.23 16.57
CA SER A 34 11.88 24.86 17.89
C SER A 34 12.89 26.01 17.87
N GLY A 35 14.03 25.82 17.20
CA GLY A 35 15.07 26.82 16.97
C GLY A 35 14.54 27.98 16.13
N PHE A 36 13.82 27.70 15.04
CA PHE A 36 13.13 28.71 14.23
C PHE A 36 12.05 29.42 15.01
N THR A 37 11.31 28.75 15.90
CA THR A 37 10.29 29.39 16.73
C THR A 37 10.94 30.31 17.76
N LEU A 38 12.05 29.89 18.38
CA LEU A 38 12.85 30.72 19.28
C LEU A 38 13.50 31.90 18.54
N LEU A 39 14.02 31.68 17.33
CA LEU A 39 14.61 32.71 16.48
C LEU A 39 13.56 33.69 15.98
N ARG A 40 12.41 33.19 15.51
CA ARG A 40 11.24 33.96 15.10
C ARG A 40 10.71 34.78 16.26
N ASP A 41 10.59 34.20 17.45
CA ASP A 41 10.10 34.93 18.63
C ASP A 41 11.15 35.92 19.17
N ALA A 42 12.44 35.63 19.02
CA ALA A 42 13.53 36.59 19.28
C ALA A 42 13.53 37.76 18.27
N VAL A 43 13.20 37.50 17.00
CA VAL A 43 13.10 38.50 15.92
C VAL A 43 11.79 39.29 16.01
N HIS A 44 10.65 38.63 16.26
CA HIS A 44 9.34 39.25 16.49
C HIS A 44 9.22 39.96 17.84
N GLY A 45 10.13 39.71 18.79
CA GLY A 45 10.28 40.49 20.02
C GLY A 45 10.47 42.01 19.77
N ARG A 46 10.75 42.42 18.53
CA ARG A 46 10.79 43.83 18.11
C ARG A 46 9.41 44.45 17.80
N GLN A 47 8.32 43.69 17.68
CA GLN A 47 6.97 44.22 17.39
C GLN A 47 6.09 44.34 18.65
N ARG A 48 5.55 45.56 18.87
CA ARG A 48 4.54 46.04 19.85
C ARG A 48 4.47 45.37 21.24
N ARG A 49 4.26 44.05 21.36
CA ARG A 49 4.18 43.30 22.63
C ARG A 49 5.46 43.36 23.48
N GLY A 50 6.63 43.40 22.85
CA GLY A 50 7.91 43.56 23.55
C GLY A 50 8.14 44.97 24.07
N ARG A 51 7.66 45.99 23.34
CA ARG A 51 7.69 47.40 23.76
C ARG A 51 6.77 47.63 24.95
N ASP A 52 5.46 47.36 24.82
CA ASP A 52 4.45 47.65 25.86
C ASP A 52 4.80 47.04 27.22
N ARG A 53 5.40 45.85 27.19
CA ARG A 53 5.78 45.09 28.39
C ARG A 53 7.10 45.56 28.99
N ARG A 54 8.03 46.05 28.16
CA ARG A 54 9.25 46.74 28.60
C ARG A 54 8.88 48.06 29.29
N THR A 55 7.98 48.85 28.71
CA THR A 55 7.44 50.07 29.34
C THR A 55 6.76 49.73 30.66
N THR A 56 6.03 48.62 30.74
CA THR A 56 5.37 48.19 32.00
C THR A 56 6.38 47.78 33.08
N LEU A 57 7.46 47.07 32.73
CA LEU A 57 8.50 46.66 33.67
C LEU A 57 9.37 47.84 34.11
N GLU A 58 9.76 48.72 33.18
CA GLU A 58 10.51 49.94 33.47
C GLU A 58 9.66 50.91 34.32
N ALA A 59 8.36 51.05 34.03
CA ALA A 59 7.45 51.86 34.84
C ALA A 59 7.26 51.29 36.26
N ARG A 60 7.17 49.95 36.41
CA ARG A 60 7.09 49.32 37.73
C ARG A 60 8.40 49.40 38.51
N ALA A 61 9.54 49.27 37.83
CA ALA A 61 10.85 49.43 38.46
C ALA A 61 11.06 50.86 38.93
N THR A 62 10.64 51.83 38.12
CA THR A 62 10.63 53.25 38.49
C THR A 62 9.68 53.51 39.65
N ALA A 63 8.45 52.97 39.62
CA ALA A 63 7.48 53.11 40.71
C ALA A 63 7.96 52.47 42.02
N ALA A 64 8.59 51.30 41.96
CA ALA A 64 9.16 50.62 43.13
C ALA A 64 10.37 51.37 43.71
N PHE A 65 11.25 51.90 42.85
CA PHE A 65 12.37 52.76 43.26
C PHE A 65 11.86 54.03 43.96
N VAL A 66 10.87 54.70 43.38
CA VAL A 66 10.25 55.90 43.97
C VAL A 66 9.55 55.57 45.31
N ALA A 67 8.89 54.42 45.42
CA ALA A 67 8.14 54.06 46.62
C ALA A 67 9.00 53.51 47.78
N THR A 68 10.17 52.93 47.49
CA THR A 68 10.94 52.18 48.51
C THR A 68 12.42 52.56 48.62
N GLY A 69 12.94 53.39 47.71
CA GLY A 69 14.36 53.74 47.63
C GLY A 69 15.27 52.58 47.19
N ALA A 70 14.73 51.37 46.97
CA ALA A 70 15.50 50.21 46.54
C ALA A 70 15.93 50.37 45.07
N PRO A 71 17.21 50.11 44.72
CA PRO A 71 17.73 50.36 43.38
C PRO A 71 16.90 49.66 42.28
N PRO A 72 16.72 50.28 41.10
CA PRO A 72 15.82 49.79 40.03
C PRO A 72 16.10 48.34 39.60
N ASP A 73 17.34 47.89 39.79
CA ASP A 73 17.80 46.52 39.57
C ASP A 73 16.97 45.47 40.32
N ALA A 74 16.51 45.76 41.55
CA ALA A 74 15.72 44.81 42.36
C ALA A 74 14.34 44.54 41.75
N ALA A 75 13.74 45.53 41.08
CA ALA A 75 12.42 45.41 40.46
C ALA A 75 12.47 44.78 39.07
N LEU A 76 13.61 44.88 38.36
CA LEU A 76 13.89 44.09 37.16
C LEU A 76 13.96 42.58 37.48
N LEU A 77 14.52 42.22 38.63
CA LEU A 77 14.60 40.82 39.11
C LEU A 77 13.22 40.24 39.44
N ALA A 78 12.25 41.05 39.90
CA ALA A 78 10.88 40.61 40.18
C ALA A 78 10.11 40.14 38.93
N GLY A 79 10.58 40.50 37.72
CA GLY A 79 10.03 40.05 36.44
C GLY A 79 10.63 38.75 35.89
N LEU A 80 11.71 38.25 36.52
CA LEU A 80 12.47 37.09 36.06
C LEU A 80 11.86 35.76 36.52
N ARG A 81 12.13 34.69 35.77
CA ARG A 81 11.67 33.33 36.08
C ARG A 81 12.35 32.82 37.37
N PRO A 82 11.72 31.94 38.17
CA PRO A 82 12.32 31.44 39.41
C PRO A 82 13.55 30.54 39.14
N ARG A 83 14.48 30.41 40.11
CA ARG A 83 15.70 29.56 40.03
C ARG A 83 15.46 28.19 39.39
N VAL A 84 14.38 27.53 39.80
CA VAL A 84 14.00 26.19 39.33
C VAL A 84 13.73 26.15 37.83
N HIS A 85 13.24 27.24 37.23
CA HIS A 85 13.04 27.32 35.79
C HIS A 85 14.36 27.24 35.03
N TYR A 86 15.39 27.95 35.49
CA TYR A 86 16.71 27.94 34.86
C TYR A 86 17.41 26.60 35.04
N LEU A 87 17.21 25.93 36.18
CA LEU A 87 17.73 24.57 36.40
C LEU A 87 17.12 23.59 35.40
N LEU A 88 15.79 23.62 35.25
CA LEU A 88 15.07 22.71 34.37
C LEU A 88 15.37 23.01 32.90
N LEU A 89 15.52 24.28 32.53
CA LEU A 89 15.96 24.70 31.20
C LEU A 89 17.38 24.25 30.87
N ALA A 90 18.30 24.34 31.85
CA ALA A 90 19.67 23.86 31.69
C ALA A 90 19.72 22.36 31.44
N LEU A 91 19.00 21.59 32.26
CA LEU A 91 18.92 20.14 32.14
C LEU A 91 18.28 19.73 30.80
N SER A 92 17.17 20.34 30.41
CA SER A 92 16.48 19.96 29.17
C SER A 92 17.27 20.29 27.91
N THR A 93 17.85 21.49 27.83
CA THR A 93 18.61 21.94 26.64
C THR A 93 19.98 21.28 26.58
N GLY A 94 20.58 20.95 27.73
CA GLY A 94 21.80 20.15 27.82
C GLY A 94 21.59 18.73 27.31
N SER A 95 20.52 18.06 27.74
CA SER A 95 20.15 16.73 27.22
C SER A 95 19.88 16.75 25.72
N LEU A 96 19.16 17.76 25.22
CA LEU A 96 18.89 17.92 23.79
C LEU A 96 20.17 18.15 22.97
N ALA A 97 21.12 18.94 23.50
CA ALA A 97 22.40 19.18 22.85
C ALA A 97 23.25 17.90 22.74
N VAL A 98 23.36 17.13 23.83
CA VAL A 98 24.10 15.87 23.85
C VAL A 98 23.46 14.85 22.91
N TYR A 99 22.14 14.73 22.94
CA TYR A 99 21.40 13.82 22.07
C TYR A 99 21.52 14.20 20.59
N GLY A 100 21.28 15.47 20.26
CA GLY A 100 21.37 15.98 18.89
C GLY A 100 22.76 15.84 18.28
N ALA A 101 23.81 16.12 19.05
CA ALA A 101 25.20 15.95 18.60
C ALA A 101 25.55 14.48 18.34
N ARG A 102 25.14 13.57 19.24
CA ARG A 102 25.35 12.12 19.07
C ARG A 102 24.59 11.57 17.86
N GLY A 103 23.31 11.90 17.72
CA GLY A 103 22.48 11.46 16.59
C GLY A 103 22.99 11.98 15.24
N ALA A 104 23.36 13.26 15.17
CA ALA A 104 23.92 13.84 13.96
C ALA A 104 25.24 13.16 13.55
N THR A 105 26.13 12.91 14.52
CA THR A 105 27.43 12.29 14.24
C THR A 105 27.28 10.83 13.80
N LYS A 106 26.40 10.06 14.43
CA LYS A 106 26.17 8.66 14.06
C LYS A 106 25.59 8.50 12.65
N ASN A 107 24.69 9.41 12.26
CA ASN A 107 23.96 9.30 11.00
C ASN A 107 24.69 9.90 9.80
N TYR A 108 25.49 10.95 10.02
CA TYR A 108 26.05 11.72 8.91
C TYR A 108 27.58 11.79 8.91
N ALA A 109 28.26 11.30 9.95
CA ALA A 109 29.72 11.18 9.98
C ALA A 109 30.22 9.78 9.52
N GLN A 110 29.42 9.07 8.71
CA GLN A 110 29.79 7.79 8.09
C GLN A 110 30.74 8.03 6.90
N PRO A 111 31.77 7.20 6.68
CA PRO A 111 32.77 7.40 5.62
C PRO A 111 32.18 7.52 4.21
N ALA A 112 31.08 6.80 3.91
CA ALA A 112 30.39 6.86 2.62
C ALA A 112 29.51 8.12 2.44
N ALA A 113 28.99 8.69 3.54
CA ALA A 113 28.11 9.87 3.50
C ALA A 113 28.89 11.19 3.46
N LEU A 114 30.14 11.19 3.95
CA LEU A 114 30.99 12.39 4.01
C LEU A 114 31.54 12.83 2.65
N PHE A 115 31.60 11.95 1.65
CA PHE A 115 32.16 12.27 0.31
C PHE A 115 31.14 12.27 -0.84
N GLY A 116 29.88 11.88 -0.58
CA GLY A 116 28.78 11.91 -1.56
C GLY A 116 27.88 13.15 -1.43
N GLY A 117 28.44 14.35 -1.65
CA GLY A 117 27.80 15.61 -2.09
C GLY A 117 26.47 16.16 -1.52
N GLU A 118 25.47 15.35 -1.15
CA GLU A 118 24.07 15.81 -1.08
C GLU A 118 23.53 16.06 0.34
N VAL A 119 24.17 15.52 1.39
CA VAL A 119 23.61 15.54 2.78
C VAL A 119 24.53 16.16 3.85
N GLY A 120 25.80 16.49 3.52
CA GLY A 120 26.76 17.06 4.49
C GLY A 120 26.33 18.40 5.10
N TRP A 121 25.52 19.19 4.39
CA TRP A 121 24.96 20.43 4.91
C TRP A 121 23.98 20.17 6.08
N LEU A 122 23.26 19.05 6.07
CA LEU A 122 22.32 18.67 7.13
C LEU A 122 23.07 18.34 8.43
N TYR A 123 24.20 17.66 8.33
CA TYR A 123 25.09 17.39 9.47
C TYR A 123 25.57 18.69 10.12
N ALA A 124 26.07 19.64 9.32
CA ALA A 124 26.53 20.94 9.80
C ALA A 124 25.41 21.74 10.49
N VAL A 125 24.20 21.75 9.91
CA VAL A 125 23.03 22.42 10.48
C VAL A 125 22.63 21.82 11.82
N LEU A 126 22.65 20.49 11.95
CA LEU A 126 22.30 19.80 13.20
C LEU A 126 23.34 20.00 14.30
N LEU A 127 24.63 20.00 13.96
CA LEU A 127 25.69 20.33 14.92
C LEU A 127 25.61 21.79 15.39
N LEU A 128 25.31 22.73 14.49
CA LEU A 128 25.08 24.14 14.85
C LEU A 128 23.90 24.28 15.81
N ALA A 129 22.81 23.54 15.57
CA ALA A 129 21.65 23.54 16.46
C ALA A 129 21.96 22.91 17.83
N ALA A 130 22.72 21.80 17.87
CA ALA A 130 23.19 21.18 19.10
C ALA A 130 24.11 22.11 19.90
N ALA A 131 25.02 22.81 19.22
CA ALA A 131 25.89 23.82 19.83
C ALA A 131 25.07 24.99 20.41
N ALA A 132 24.07 25.49 19.68
CA ALA A 132 23.17 26.52 20.18
C ALA A 132 22.40 26.08 21.44
N ALA A 133 21.90 24.83 21.46
CA ALA A 133 21.26 24.25 22.63
C ALA A 133 22.23 24.12 23.83
N ALA A 134 23.50 23.73 23.59
CA ALA A 134 24.54 23.66 24.62
C ALA A 134 24.85 25.05 25.22
N VAL A 135 24.87 26.10 24.40
CA VAL A 135 25.05 27.49 24.87
C VAL A 135 23.88 27.91 25.76
N VAL A 136 22.63 27.62 25.36
CA VAL A 136 21.45 27.90 26.19
C VAL A 136 21.51 27.13 27.51
N ALA A 137 21.97 25.87 27.48
CA ALA A 137 22.14 25.05 28.67
C ALA A 137 23.18 25.65 29.63
N GLY A 138 24.34 26.06 29.12
CA GLY A 138 25.41 26.69 29.89
C GLY A 138 24.98 28.02 30.52
N VAL A 139 24.32 28.89 29.74
CA VAL A 139 23.76 30.16 30.26
C VAL A 139 22.72 29.89 31.35
N SER A 140 21.84 28.92 31.16
CA SER A 140 20.80 28.57 32.15
C SER A 140 21.38 27.93 33.41
N ALA A 141 22.43 27.12 33.29
CA ALA A 141 23.16 26.56 34.43
C ALA A 141 23.85 27.67 35.23
N LEU A 142 24.52 28.60 34.55
CA LEU A 142 25.13 29.77 35.19
C LEU A 142 24.09 30.62 35.93
N LEU A 143 22.92 30.85 35.33
CA LEU A 143 21.80 31.57 35.97
C LEU A 143 21.23 30.84 37.18
N THR A 144 21.23 29.52 37.16
CA THR A 144 20.78 28.68 38.29
C THR A 144 21.71 28.80 39.49
N VAL A 145 23.02 28.87 39.23
CA VAL A 145 24.07 29.00 40.26
C VAL A 145 24.14 30.43 40.80
N THR A 146 23.99 31.43 39.93
CA THR A 146 24.09 32.85 40.30
C THR A 146 22.79 33.48 40.79
N TRP A 147 21.69 32.71 40.89
CA TRP A 147 20.40 33.19 41.39
C TRP A 147 20.47 33.54 42.90
N PRO A 148 19.92 34.68 43.35
CA PRO A 148 19.03 35.62 42.65
C PRO A 148 19.72 36.80 41.94
N ALA A 149 21.05 36.83 41.87
CA ALA A 149 21.83 37.96 41.38
C ALA A 149 22.63 37.61 40.10
N PRO A 150 21.97 37.44 38.93
CA PRO A 150 22.66 37.06 37.70
C PRO A 150 23.71 38.12 37.26
N PRO A 151 24.78 37.70 36.55
CA PRO A 151 25.85 38.59 36.10
C PRO A 151 25.31 39.77 35.29
N ARG A 152 25.87 40.97 35.51
CA ARG A 152 25.39 42.23 34.89
C ARG A 152 25.33 42.15 33.36
N VAL A 153 26.24 41.41 32.73
CA VAL A 153 26.30 41.22 31.26
C VAL A 153 25.09 40.44 30.71
N VAL A 154 24.46 39.58 31.52
CA VAL A 154 23.36 38.70 31.07
C VAL A 154 21.97 39.34 31.32
N ARG A 155 21.87 40.32 32.22
CA ARG A 155 20.61 41.00 32.56
C ARG A 155 19.88 41.66 31.37
N PRO A 156 20.56 42.37 30.45
CA PRO A 156 19.90 42.96 29.27
C PRO A 156 19.34 41.90 28.32
N LEU A 157 20.00 40.74 28.24
CA LEU A 157 19.56 39.61 27.43
C LEU A 157 18.28 38.99 28.02
N LEU A 158 18.24 38.77 29.34
CA LEU A 158 17.05 38.25 30.03
C LEU A 158 15.85 39.19 29.94
N ALA A 159 16.09 40.50 30.00
CA ALA A 159 15.04 41.49 29.84
C ALA A 159 14.46 41.53 28.41
N ARG A 160 15.25 41.15 27.40
CA ARG A 160 14.90 41.23 25.97
C ARG A 160 14.47 39.90 25.35
N THR A 161 14.73 38.78 26.00
CA THR A 161 14.48 37.44 25.47
C THR A 161 13.41 36.69 26.26
N PRO A 162 12.73 35.72 25.63
CA PRO A 162 11.75 34.87 26.32
C PRO A 162 12.32 34.09 27.52
N LEU A 163 13.64 33.89 27.56
CA LEU A 163 14.40 33.19 28.61
C LEU A 163 14.25 33.85 29.99
N GLY A 164 14.06 35.18 30.04
CA GLY A 164 13.87 35.90 31.30
C GLY A 164 12.42 36.25 31.63
N GLN A 165 11.49 36.21 30.67
CA GLN A 165 10.22 36.93 30.80
C GLN A 165 9.05 36.05 31.30
N LEU A 166 8.38 36.48 32.37
CA LEU A 166 7.09 35.93 32.88
C LEU A 166 5.87 36.64 32.26
N PRO A 167 4.88 35.95 31.65
CA PRO A 167 3.67 36.57 31.09
C PRO A 167 2.94 37.50 32.09
N PRO A 168 2.31 38.61 31.65
CA PRO A 168 1.55 39.49 32.53
C PRO A 168 0.31 38.76 33.11
N PRO A 169 -0.21 39.20 34.28
CA PRO A 169 -0.88 38.34 35.26
C PRO A 169 -2.33 37.95 34.91
N ALA A 170 -2.71 36.72 35.27
CA ALA A 170 -4.12 36.30 35.41
C ALA A 170 -4.39 35.32 36.59
N GLY A 171 -3.48 35.24 37.58
CA GLY A 171 -3.63 34.37 38.77
C GLY A 171 -2.49 34.48 39.80
N GLY A 172 -2.68 33.94 41.01
CA GLY A 172 -1.71 34.01 42.13
C GLY A 172 -0.43 33.18 41.96
N GLU A 173 0.66 33.55 42.65
CA GLU A 173 2.03 33.04 42.45
C GLU A 173 2.20 31.53 42.60
N ARG A 174 1.57 30.90 43.60
CA ARG A 174 1.67 29.45 43.84
C ARG A 174 1.17 28.62 42.64
N ARG A 175 0.11 29.08 41.96
CA ARG A 175 -0.43 28.39 40.78
C ARG A 175 0.48 28.56 39.56
N ARG A 176 1.16 29.72 39.44
CA ARG A 176 2.14 29.97 38.36
C ARG A 176 3.31 29.02 38.43
N LEU A 177 3.82 28.80 39.64
CA LEU A 177 4.89 27.84 39.88
C LEU A 177 4.42 26.41 39.54
N ALA A 178 3.19 26.04 39.91
CA ALA A 178 2.63 24.73 39.60
C ALA A 178 2.52 24.44 38.09
N VAL A 179 1.99 25.38 37.28
CA VAL A 179 1.88 25.20 35.81
C VAL A 179 3.26 25.10 35.16
N LEU A 180 4.23 25.87 35.66
CA LEU A 180 5.59 25.87 35.16
C LEU A 180 6.33 24.56 35.49
N LEU A 181 6.20 24.08 36.73
CA LEU A 181 6.76 22.80 37.16
C LEU A 181 6.12 21.62 36.42
N LEU A 182 4.82 21.68 36.17
CA LEU A 182 4.08 20.67 35.40
C LEU A 182 4.52 20.60 33.93
N GLY A 183 4.70 21.76 33.29
CA GLY A 183 5.22 21.82 31.92
C GLY A 183 6.64 21.26 31.81
N TRP A 184 7.49 21.58 32.79
CA TRP A 184 8.84 21.01 32.85
C TRP A 184 8.84 19.51 33.14
N ALA A 185 7.98 19.03 34.02
CA ALA A 185 7.81 17.60 34.28
C ALA A 185 7.40 16.88 32.99
N ALA A 186 6.44 17.41 32.22
CA ALA A 186 6.04 16.85 30.94
C ALA A 186 7.22 16.76 29.93
N VAL A 187 7.99 17.85 29.80
CA VAL A 187 9.15 17.89 28.89
C VAL A 187 10.26 16.92 29.31
N LEU A 188 10.63 16.90 30.59
CA LEU A 188 11.69 16.04 31.09
C LEU A 188 11.31 14.57 31.05
N THR A 189 10.06 14.22 31.39
CA THR A 189 9.56 12.85 31.28
C THR A 189 9.45 12.42 29.83
N GLY A 190 9.01 13.30 28.91
CA GLY A 190 8.99 13.01 27.48
C GLY A 190 10.39 12.77 26.90
N ALA A 191 11.37 13.59 27.29
CA ALA A 191 12.76 13.41 26.90
C ALA A 191 13.35 12.10 27.48
N ALA A 192 13.05 11.78 28.73
CA ALA A 192 13.46 10.52 29.36
C ALA A 192 12.81 9.31 28.68
N ALA A 193 11.52 9.38 28.35
CA ALA A 193 10.79 8.33 27.64
C ALA A 193 11.41 8.06 26.27
N ALA A 194 11.62 9.11 25.47
CA ALA A 194 12.27 9.00 24.16
C ALA A 194 13.67 8.40 24.29
N GLN A 195 14.51 8.97 25.16
CA GLN A 195 15.87 8.50 25.38
C GLN A 195 15.91 7.02 25.78
N PHE A 196 15.04 6.62 26.71
CA PHE A 196 14.98 5.26 27.21
C PHE A 196 14.50 4.29 26.11
N THR A 197 13.36 4.56 25.47
CA THR A 197 12.81 3.75 24.36
C THR A 197 13.82 3.58 23.23
N PHE A 198 14.56 4.63 22.84
CA PHE A 198 15.57 4.52 21.79
C PHE A 198 16.84 3.80 22.23
N THR A 199 17.23 3.90 23.49
CA THR A 199 18.35 3.10 24.03
C THR A 199 17.97 1.62 24.02
N THR A 200 16.74 1.30 24.42
CA THR A 200 16.19 -0.05 24.42
C THR A 200 16.04 -0.63 23.00
N ALA A 201 15.62 0.20 22.02
CA ALA A 201 15.48 -0.21 20.62
C ALA A 201 16.81 -0.34 19.87
N GLY A 202 17.75 0.60 20.08
CA GLY A 202 18.96 0.71 19.28
C GLY A 202 20.18 -0.05 19.82
N ALA A 203 20.13 -0.52 21.07
CA ALA A 203 21.19 -1.31 21.69
C ALA A 203 20.59 -2.25 22.77
N PRO A 204 19.68 -3.17 22.39
CA PRO A 204 18.98 -4.04 23.33
C PRO A 204 19.93 -4.86 24.23
N GLN A 205 21.14 -5.15 23.74
CA GLN A 205 22.17 -5.91 24.45
C GLN A 205 22.76 -5.16 25.66
N LEU A 206 22.71 -3.82 25.70
CA LEU A 206 23.18 -3.03 26.85
C LEU A 206 22.25 -3.13 28.07
N LEU A 207 20.98 -3.45 27.85
CA LEU A 207 19.98 -3.65 28.89
C LEU A 207 19.71 -5.14 29.15
N GLY A 208 20.24 -6.04 28.31
CA GLY A 208 20.06 -7.49 28.42
C GLY A 208 20.53 -8.04 29.78
N GLU A 209 21.71 -7.62 30.28
CA GLU A 209 22.19 -8.05 31.60
C GLU A 209 21.21 -7.64 32.73
N PHE A 210 20.64 -6.42 32.66
CA PHE A 210 19.66 -5.94 33.62
C PHE A 210 18.31 -6.65 33.49
N ASP A 211 17.84 -6.82 32.25
CA ASP A 211 16.58 -7.48 31.94
C ASP A 211 16.61 -8.96 32.38
N ASP A 212 17.74 -9.64 32.18
CA ASP A 212 17.95 -11.04 32.60
C ASP A 212 18.06 -11.18 34.12
N GLU A 213 18.81 -10.30 34.80
CA GLU A 213 18.95 -10.31 36.27
C GLU A 213 17.61 -10.13 36.99
N VAL A 214 16.77 -9.22 36.51
CA VAL A 214 15.46 -8.93 37.11
C VAL A 214 14.45 -10.03 36.82
N THR A 215 14.51 -10.64 35.62
CA THR A 215 13.54 -11.67 35.19
C THR A 215 13.86 -13.06 35.77
N ALA A 216 15.10 -13.32 36.17
CA ALA A 216 15.52 -14.54 36.86
C ALA A 216 14.96 -14.68 38.30
N ALA A 217 14.51 -13.57 38.92
CA ALA A 217 14.11 -13.53 40.33
C ALA A 217 12.60 -13.76 40.59
N SER A 218 11.78 -14.03 39.58
CA SER A 218 10.30 -14.02 39.70
C SER A 218 9.60 -15.37 39.43
N GLY A 219 8.72 -15.78 40.36
CA GLY A 219 7.83 -16.96 40.27
C GLY A 219 6.38 -16.66 39.83
N THR A 220 5.53 -17.70 39.89
CA THR A 220 4.31 -18.02 39.09
C THR A 220 3.26 -16.93 38.79
N ALA A 221 2.55 -17.16 37.67
CA ALA A 221 1.84 -16.19 36.83
C ALA A 221 0.39 -15.84 37.21
N PHE A 222 0.01 -14.59 36.89
CA PHE A 222 -1.36 -14.06 36.88
C PHE A 222 -1.92 -14.09 35.45
N ARG A 223 -3.17 -14.55 35.25
CA ARG A 223 -3.79 -14.66 33.91
C ARG A 223 -4.25 -13.28 33.38
N TRP A 224 -3.82 -12.91 32.18
CA TRP A 224 -3.82 -11.54 31.65
C TRP A 224 -4.76 -11.32 30.44
N GLU A 225 -5.96 -11.91 30.44
CA GLU A 225 -6.85 -11.86 29.26
C GLU A 225 -7.70 -10.58 29.13
N LEU A 226 -7.81 -9.72 30.15
CA LEU A 226 -8.88 -8.71 30.19
C LEU A 226 -8.52 -7.29 29.69
N LEU A 227 -7.25 -6.98 29.41
CA LEU A 227 -6.78 -5.58 29.28
C LEU A 227 -5.87 -5.31 28.08
N GLY A 228 -5.46 -6.32 27.30
CA GLY A 228 -4.61 -6.14 26.11
C GLY A 228 -5.38 -5.83 24.81
N GLN A 229 -6.70 -5.97 24.80
CA GLN A 229 -7.46 -5.84 23.55
C GLN A 229 -7.85 -4.38 23.25
N VAL A 230 -7.62 -3.95 22.00
CA VAL A 230 -8.02 -2.64 21.45
C VAL A 230 -9.46 -2.21 21.83
N PRO A 231 -10.48 -3.10 21.84
CA PRO A 231 -11.83 -2.76 22.28
C PRO A 231 -11.92 -2.29 23.74
N VAL A 232 -11.07 -2.78 24.64
CA VAL A 232 -11.07 -2.39 26.06
C VAL A 232 -10.46 -0.99 26.23
N ALA A 233 -9.37 -0.69 25.52
CA ALA A 233 -8.78 0.65 25.50
C ALA A 233 -9.76 1.69 24.93
N VAL A 234 -10.50 1.32 23.87
CA VAL A 234 -11.57 2.14 23.28
C VAL A 234 -12.75 2.29 24.23
N ALA A 235 -13.18 1.23 24.92
CA ALA A 235 -14.27 1.26 25.89
C ALA A 235 -13.93 2.12 27.12
N VAL A 236 -12.73 1.97 27.69
CA VAL A 236 -12.24 2.81 28.80
C VAL A 236 -12.17 4.27 28.38
N SER A 237 -11.73 4.55 27.14
CA SER A 237 -11.69 5.91 26.60
C SER A 237 -13.08 6.49 26.37
N ALA A 238 -14.03 5.69 25.89
CA ALA A 238 -15.43 6.08 25.75
C ALA A 238 -16.06 6.39 27.12
N VAL A 239 -15.80 5.56 28.13
CA VAL A 239 -16.27 5.79 29.51
C VAL A 239 -15.64 7.05 30.10
N LEU A 240 -14.34 7.27 29.93
CA LEU A 240 -13.65 8.48 30.38
C LEU A 240 -14.16 9.75 29.67
N ALA A 241 -14.43 9.68 28.37
CA ALA A 241 -15.05 10.76 27.61
C ALA A 241 -16.47 11.06 28.10
N LEU A 242 -17.27 10.03 28.43
CA LEU A 242 -18.61 10.15 29.02
C LEU A 242 -18.58 10.77 30.43
N LEU A 243 -17.60 10.40 31.25
CA LEU A 243 -17.41 10.96 32.60
C LEU A 243 -16.99 12.44 32.57
N THR A 244 -16.47 12.92 31.43
CA THR A 244 -15.84 14.23 31.29
C THR A 244 -16.58 15.17 30.34
N VAL A 245 -17.83 14.85 29.99
CA VAL A 245 -18.76 15.65 29.16
C VAL A 245 -18.88 17.12 29.60
N ARG A 246 -18.54 17.46 30.86
CA ARG A 246 -18.50 18.84 31.37
C ARG A 246 -17.24 19.63 30.96
N CYS A 247 -16.24 19.00 30.35
CA CYS A 247 -14.95 19.58 29.99
C CYS A 247 -14.48 19.10 28.60
N ALA A 248 -14.92 19.78 27.55
CA ALA A 248 -14.60 19.44 26.15
C ALA A 248 -13.10 19.33 25.83
N PRO A 249 -12.22 20.24 26.32
CA PRO A 249 -10.78 20.13 26.08
C PRO A 249 -10.18 18.89 26.71
N PHE A 250 -10.75 18.40 27.80
CA PHE A 250 -10.28 17.21 28.47
C PHE A 250 -10.67 15.94 27.71
N ALA A 251 -11.93 15.82 27.30
CA ALA A 251 -12.39 14.68 26.51
C ALA A 251 -11.63 14.56 25.17
N LEU A 252 -11.42 15.69 24.47
CA LEU A 252 -10.67 15.72 23.21
C LEU A 252 -9.17 15.42 23.40
N GLY A 253 -8.56 15.97 24.45
CA GLY A 253 -7.16 15.70 24.78
C GLY A 253 -6.92 14.22 25.11
N GLN A 254 -7.84 13.59 25.84
CA GLN A 254 -7.78 12.16 26.14
C GLN A 254 -7.90 11.29 24.88
N LEU A 255 -8.88 11.58 24.03
CA LEU A 255 -9.08 10.84 22.78
C LEU A 255 -7.84 10.94 21.87
N ALA A 256 -7.27 12.14 21.74
CA ALA A 256 -6.06 12.36 20.94
C ALA A 256 -4.85 11.61 21.51
N VAL A 257 -4.69 11.58 22.84
CA VAL A 257 -3.59 10.87 23.50
C VAL A 257 -3.72 9.36 23.34
N VAL A 258 -4.93 8.80 23.46
CA VAL A 258 -5.13 7.35 23.31
C VAL A 258 -4.94 6.94 21.86
N LEU A 259 -5.58 7.63 20.90
CA LEU A 259 -5.39 7.34 19.48
C LEU A 259 -3.93 7.51 19.06
N GLY A 260 -3.28 8.60 19.50
CA GLY A 260 -1.86 8.83 19.26
C GLY A 260 -0.97 7.74 19.87
N SER A 261 -1.31 7.24 21.07
CA SER A 261 -0.57 6.13 21.69
C SER A 261 -0.76 4.81 20.95
N LEU A 262 -1.97 4.50 20.46
CA LEU A 262 -2.24 3.29 19.68
C LEU A 262 -1.52 3.34 18.32
N MET A 263 -1.55 4.49 17.66
CA MET A 263 -0.80 4.70 16.41
C MET A 263 0.71 4.61 16.64
N ALA A 264 1.21 5.19 17.73
CA ALA A 264 2.63 5.08 18.08
C ALA A 264 3.03 3.64 18.38
N THR A 265 2.23 2.88 19.15
CA THR A 265 2.50 1.45 19.42
C THR A 265 2.48 0.63 18.13
N ALA A 266 1.45 0.75 17.30
CA ALA A 266 1.38 0.03 16.02
C ALA A 266 2.58 0.34 15.11
N TRP A 267 3.03 1.60 15.10
CA TRP A 267 4.21 2.02 14.36
C TRP A 267 5.51 1.45 14.95
N PHE A 268 5.68 1.48 16.28
CA PHE A 268 6.87 0.93 16.93
C PHE A 268 6.99 -0.58 16.74
N THR A 269 5.86 -1.30 16.74
CA THR A 269 5.80 -2.73 16.44
C THR A 269 6.36 -3.04 15.05
N ASP A 270 5.95 -2.29 14.04
CA ASP A 270 6.38 -2.51 12.65
C ASP A 270 7.86 -2.16 12.41
N VAL A 271 8.36 -1.13 13.09
CA VAL A 271 9.70 -0.58 12.85
C VAL A 271 10.81 -1.22 13.71
N VAL A 272 10.52 -1.57 14.97
CA VAL A 272 11.55 -2.02 15.94
C VAL A 272 11.54 -3.55 16.13
N GLN A 273 10.42 -4.22 15.89
CA GLN A 273 10.25 -5.68 15.98
C GLN A 273 10.95 -6.32 17.22
N ARG A 274 10.74 -5.73 18.41
CA ARG A 274 11.36 -6.25 19.64
C ARG A 274 10.62 -7.48 20.16
N ALA A 275 11.31 -8.61 20.18
CA ALA A 275 10.78 -9.88 20.69
C ALA A 275 10.39 -9.84 22.19
N HIS A 276 9.28 -10.51 22.52
CA HIS A 276 8.90 -10.81 23.90
C HIS A 276 9.88 -11.80 24.57
N PRO A 277 9.88 -11.90 25.92
CA PRO A 277 10.67 -12.91 26.62
C PRO A 277 10.41 -14.33 26.09
N PRO A 278 11.45 -15.11 25.77
CA PRO A 278 11.33 -16.38 25.02
C PRO A 278 10.59 -17.50 25.79
N ASP A 279 10.54 -17.41 27.12
CA ASP A 279 9.83 -18.35 28.00
C ASP A 279 8.48 -17.78 28.50
N GLY A 280 8.01 -16.68 27.89
CA GLY A 280 6.79 -15.98 28.27
C GLY A 280 5.55 -16.44 27.50
N PRO A 281 4.34 -16.07 27.94
CA PRO A 281 3.09 -16.43 27.27
C PRO A 281 2.92 -15.81 25.87
N LEU A 282 3.77 -14.83 25.51
CA LEU A 282 3.78 -14.14 24.21
C LEU A 282 5.07 -14.41 23.41
N ALA A 283 5.79 -15.48 23.74
CA ALA A 283 7.02 -15.87 23.03
C ALA A 283 6.75 -16.05 21.53
N GLY A 284 7.68 -15.57 20.70
CA GLY A 284 7.55 -15.58 19.23
C GLY A 284 6.89 -14.33 18.63
N LEU A 285 6.30 -13.45 19.46
CA LEU A 285 5.81 -12.13 19.02
C LEU A 285 6.88 -11.04 19.17
N THR A 286 6.77 -9.96 18.39
CA THR A 286 7.79 -8.91 18.23
C THR A 286 7.31 -7.50 18.62
N ASP A 287 6.22 -7.38 19.38
CA ASP A 287 5.60 -6.12 19.78
C ASP A 287 5.84 -5.73 21.26
N SER A 288 6.97 -6.14 21.84
CA SER A 288 7.19 -5.96 23.29
C SER A 288 7.43 -4.50 23.72
N LEU A 289 7.92 -3.63 22.82
CA LEU A 289 8.32 -2.24 23.11
C LEU A 289 7.41 -1.19 22.44
N PRO A 290 6.89 -0.20 23.18
CA PRO A 290 6.82 -0.14 24.64
C PRO A 290 5.79 -1.14 25.19
N SER A 291 5.92 -1.55 26.45
CA SER A 291 4.96 -2.49 27.06
C SER A 291 3.54 -1.90 27.03
N GLY A 292 2.69 -2.42 26.13
CA GLY A 292 1.32 -1.96 25.91
C GLY A 292 0.46 -1.95 27.19
N PRO A 293 0.44 -3.03 27.99
CA PRO A 293 -0.33 -3.08 29.23
C PRO A 293 0.08 -2.00 30.25
N VAL A 294 1.39 -1.74 30.38
CA VAL A 294 1.92 -0.76 31.33
C VAL A 294 1.68 0.67 30.84
N LEU A 295 1.81 0.91 29.53
CA LEU A 295 1.44 2.18 28.91
C LEU A 295 -0.04 2.52 29.17
N GLN A 296 -0.94 1.59 28.86
CA GLN A 296 -2.39 1.80 29.02
C GLN A 296 -2.80 2.02 30.48
N THR A 297 -2.24 1.24 31.41
CA THR A 297 -2.53 1.38 32.84
C THR A 297 -1.95 2.67 33.44
N THR A 298 -0.81 3.14 32.94
CA THR A 298 -0.25 4.45 33.31
C THR A 298 -1.17 5.59 32.85
N LEU A 299 -1.70 5.51 31.62
CA LEU A 299 -2.69 6.48 31.13
C LEU A 299 -3.96 6.46 31.99
N ALA A 300 -4.48 5.27 32.33
CA ALA A 300 -5.64 5.12 33.20
C ALA A 300 -5.41 5.72 34.60
N ALA A 301 -4.26 5.44 35.22
CA ALA A 301 -3.89 6.00 36.52
C ALA A 301 -3.77 7.53 36.52
N GLY A 302 -3.36 8.12 35.39
CA GLY A 302 -3.33 9.58 35.23
C GLY A 302 -4.69 10.23 34.96
N PHE A 303 -5.56 9.56 34.21
CA PHE A 303 -6.78 10.15 33.66
C PHE A 303 -8.05 9.86 34.45
N VAL A 304 -8.20 8.67 35.05
CA VAL A 304 -9.40 8.30 35.82
C VAL A 304 -9.57 9.20 37.06
N PRO A 305 -8.54 9.47 37.87
CA PRO A 305 -8.69 10.36 39.04
C PRO A 305 -9.06 11.79 38.63
N LEU A 306 -8.52 12.24 37.50
CA LEU A 306 -8.80 13.56 36.94
C LEU A 306 -10.25 13.64 36.43
N ALA A 307 -10.74 12.60 35.75
CA ALA A 307 -12.14 12.50 35.34
C ALA A 307 -13.10 12.53 36.54
N VAL A 308 -12.79 11.79 37.61
CA VAL A 308 -13.56 11.81 38.87
C VAL A 308 -13.56 13.20 39.49
N TRP A 309 -12.44 13.91 39.50
CA TRP A 309 -12.38 15.28 40.01
C TRP A 309 -13.22 16.25 39.18
N VAL A 310 -13.14 16.18 37.85
CA VAL A 310 -13.94 17.00 36.91
C VAL A 310 -15.44 16.77 37.10
N ARG A 311 -15.84 15.52 37.34
CA ARG A 311 -17.25 15.13 37.47
C ARG A 311 -17.84 15.48 38.84
N THR A 312 -17.09 15.27 39.91
CA THR A 312 -17.58 15.36 41.30
C THR A 312 -17.25 16.68 41.97
N ARG A 313 -16.21 17.39 41.50
CA ARG A 313 -15.61 18.57 42.15
C ARG A 313 -15.14 18.35 43.59
N ARG A 314 -15.05 17.10 44.04
CA ARG A 314 -14.64 16.75 45.42
C ARG A 314 -13.24 16.16 45.39
N ARG A 315 -12.36 16.65 46.28
CA ARG A 315 -10.96 16.19 46.36
C ARG A 315 -10.84 14.76 46.89
N ARG A 316 -11.64 14.39 47.90
CA ARG A 316 -11.61 13.06 48.52
C ARG A 316 -11.80 11.91 47.53
N PRO A 317 -12.89 11.84 46.73
CA PRO A 317 -13.07 10.74 45.78
C PRO A 317 -11.98 10.71 44.70
N ALA A 318 -11.49 11.86 44.23
CA ALA A 318 -10.39 11.90 43.28
C ALA A 318 -9.09 11.33 43.86
N LEU A 319 -8.77 11.63 45.13
CA LEU A 319 -7.60 11.07 45.83
C LEU A 319 -7.77 9.57 46.08
N THR A 320 -8.97 9.11 46.43
CA THR A 320 -9.25 7.67 46.59
C THR A 320 -9.06 6.93 45.27
N THR A 321 -9.56 7.47 44.15
CA THR A 321 -9.37 6.89 42.82
C THR A 321 -7.91 6.93 42.37
N LEU A 322 -7.16 7.98 42.70
CA LEU A 322 -5.72 8.06 42.45
C LEU A 322 -4.97 6.95 43.20
N ALA A 323 -5.27 6.74 44.48
CA ALA A 323 -4.66 5.66 45.26
C ALA A 323 -4.98 4.29 44.65
N LEU A 324 -6.25 4.02 44.32
CA LEU A 324 -6.68 2.75 43.73
C LEU A 324 -6.00 2.47 42.39
N THR A 325 -6.01 3.44 41.47
CA THR A 325 -5.44 3.27 40.13
C THR A 325 -3.91 3.21 40.14
N THR A 326 -3.25 3.89 41.09
CA THR A 326 -1.80 3.76 41.30
C THR A 326 -1.44 2.39 41.85
N THR A 327 -2.24 1.83 42.76
CA THR A 327 -2.07 0.45 43.24
C THR A 327 -2.24 -0.55 42.09
N VAL A 328 -3.23 -0.36 41.21
CA VAL A 328 -3.41 -1.20 40.02
C VAL A 328 -2.22 -1.09 39.08
N LEU A 329 -1.70 0.11 38.81
CA LEU A 329 -0.50 0.31 38.00
C LEU A 329 0.71 -0.44 38.59
N LEU A 330 0.93 -0.37 39.90
CA LEU A 330 2.01 -1.11 40.57
C LEU A 330 1.85 -2.63 40.43
N VAL A 331 0.64 -3.14 40.64
CA VAL A 331 0.33 -4.57 40.47
C VAL A 331 0.54 -5.02 39.03
N VAL A 332 0.10 -4.22 38.05
CA VAL A 332 0.27 -4.50 36.62
C VAL A 332 1.74 -4.47 36.23
N THR A 333 2.48 -3.43 36.62
CA THR A 333 3.92 -3.28 36.33
C THR A 333 4.72 -4.48 36.86
N VAL A 334 4.49 -4.85 38.13
CA VAL A 334 5.14 -6.01 38.75
C VAL A 334 4.66 -7.32 38.11
N GLY A 335 3.35 -7.43 37.83
CA GLY A 335 2.74 -8.61 37.22
C GLY A 335 3.21 -8.88 35.80
N THR A 336 3.38 -7.85 34.98
CA THR A 336 3.85 -7.94 33.58
C THR A 336 5.29 -8.46 33.52
N VAL A 337 6.17 -8.00 34.42
CA VAL A 337 7.53 -8.53 34.54
C VAL A 337 7.54 -9.96 35.07
N ARG A 338 6.80 -10.23 36.17
CA ARG A 338 6.74 -11.58 36.77
C ARG A 338 6.14 -12.64 35.85
N ALA A 339 5.13 -12.27 35.06
CA ALA A 339 4.49 -13.13 34.08
C ALA A 339 5.28 -13.23 32.76
N ARG A 340 6.45 -12.58 32.67
CA ARG A 340 7.30 -12.55 31.46
C ARG A 340 6.55 -12.09 30.21
N VAL A 341 5.59 -11.17 30.38
CA VAL A 341 4.80 -10.59 29.30
C VAL A 341 5.58 -9.51 28.56
N SER A 342 6.42 -8.76 29.25
CA SER A 342 7.33 -7.77 28.64
C SER A 342 8.64 -7.73 29.43
N TRP A 343 9.72 -7.28 28.79
CA TRP A 343 10.99 -7.06 29.48
C TRP A 343 10.87 -5.92 30.52
N PRO A 344 11.64 -5.96 31.63
CA PRO A 344 11.69 -4.87 32.61
C PRO A 344 11.96 -3.50 31.98
N SER A 345 12.85 -3.42 31.01
CA SER A 345 13.10 -2.22 30.20
C SER A 345 11.85 -1.76 29.43
N ASP A 346 11.12 -2.66 28.79
CA ASP A 346 9.91 -2.30 28.03
C ASP A 346 8.78 -1.78 28.92
N VAL A 347 8.72 -2.29 30.16
CA VAL A 347 7.82 -1.82 31.23
C VAL A 347 8.19 -0.40 31.68
N VAL A 348 9.48 -0.09 31.81
CA VAL A 348 9.96 1.28 32.09
C VAL A 348 9.64 2.23 30.93
N ALA A 349 9.85 1.78 29.69
CA ALA A 349 9.51 2.56 28.49
C ALA A 349 8.02 2.89 28.43
N GLY A 350 7.14 1.90 28.65
CA GLY A 350 5.69 2.09 28.71
C GLY A 350 5.25 3.06 29.82
N SER A 351 5.87 2.96 30.99
CA SER A 351 5.60 3.86 32.13
C SER A 351 5.99 5.30 31.83
N LEU A 352 7.19 5.53 31.29
CA LEU A 352 7.69 6.87 30.96
C LEU A 352 6.87 7.51 29.83
N ALA A 353 6.54 6.75 28.79
CA ALA A 353 5.71 7.23 27.68
C ALA A 353 4.30 7.60 28.14
N GLY A 354 3.65 6.74 28.95
CA GLY A 354 2.33 7.03 29.51
C GLY A 354 2.33 8.25 30.42
N LEU A 355 3.35 8.38 31.28
CA LEU A 355 3.46 9.53 32.19
C LEU A 355 3.71 10.84 31.43
N ALA A 356 4.53 10.83 30.37
CA ALA A 356 4.75 11.99 29.53
C ALA A 356 3.44 12.50 28.90
N LEU A 357 2.61 11.58 28.40
CA LEU A 357 1.31 11.89 27.81
C LEU A 357 0.31 12.45 28.84
N VAL A 358 0.26 11.87 30.03
CA VAL A 358 -0.57 12.35 31.15
C VAL A 358 -0.17 13.76 31.56
N LEU A 359 1.12 13.99 31.80
CA LEU A 359 1.66 15.29 32.25
C LEU A 359 1.46 16.38 31.19
N THR A 360 1.65 16.04 29.91
CA THR A 360 1.41 16.96 28.79
C THR A 360 -0.06 17.35 28.73
N THR A 361 -0.97 16.39 28.87
CA THR A 361 -2.41 16.65 28.90
C THR A 361 -2.79 17.54 30.08
N TRP A 362 -2.28 17.24 31.27
CA TRP A 362 -2.46 18.07 32.46
C TRP A 362 -1.97 19.51 32.24
N TRP A 363 -0.80 19.68 31.62
CA TRP A 363 -0.26 21.00 31.27
C TRP A 363 -1.18 21.75 30.29
N VAL A 364 -1.69 21.08 29.26
CA VAL A 364 -2.66 21.66 28.32
C VAL A 364 -3.92 22.12 29.07
N LEU A 365 -4.45 21.31 29.98
CA LEU A 365 -5.69 21.63 30.72
C LEU A 365 -5.58 22.83 31.65
N GLU A 366 -4.39 23.19 32.14
CA GLU A 366 -4.24 24.38 32.97
C GLU A 366 -4.37 25.70 32.18
N HIS A 367 -4.46 25.64 30.84
CA HIS A 367 -4.66 26.82 30.00
C HIS A 367 -6.13 27.25 29.92
N ARG A 368 -6.50 28.26 30.73
CA ARG A 368 -7.88 28.80 30.86
C ARG A 368 -8.60 29.10 29.55
N ARG A 369 -7.89 29.55 28.51
CA ARG A 369 -8.48 29.89 27.19
C ARG A 369 -9.18 28.70 26.53
N LEU A 370 -8.73 27.48 26.82
CA LEU A 370 -9.34 26.26 26.30
C LEU A 370 -10.70 25.98 26.97
N HIS A 371 -10.91 26.50 28.19
CA HIS A 371 -12.08 26.21 29.03
C HIS A 371 -13.13 27.32 29.07
N GLU A 372 -12.94 28.41 28.33
CA GLU A 372 -13.86 29.56 28.27
C GLU A 372 -15.30 29.18 27.89
N ARG A 373 -15.48 28.05 27.20
CA ARG A 373 -16.77 27.54 26.72
C ARG A 373 -17.26 26.31 27.50
N CYS A 374 -16.54 25.88 28.54
CA CYS A 374 -16.92 24.72 29.33
C CYS A 374 -18.01 25.07 30.34
N ALA A 375 -19.18 24.42 30.22
CA ALA A 375 -20.25 24.56 31.20
C ALA A 375 -19.92 23.73 32.46
N GLY A 376 -19.42 24.40 33.49
CA GLY A 376 -19.26 23.78 34.81
C GLY A 376 -18.03 22.88 34.97
N CYS A 377 -16.97 23.02 34.15
CA CYS A 377 -15.68 22.40 34.48
C CYS A 377 -14.92 23.19 35.56
N PRO A 378 -13.98 22.57 36.30
CA PRO A 378 -13.17 23.24 37.32
C PRO A 378 -12.29 24.41 36.81
N TRP A 379 -12.00 24.44 35.51
CA TRP A 379 -11.09 25.42 34.89
C TRP A 379 -11.80 26.56 34.15
N ALA A 380 -13.15 26.53 34.07
CA ALA A 380 -13.92 27.57 33.39
C ALA A 380 -13.82 28.92 34.13
N PRO A 381 -13.55 30.04 33.44
CA PRO A 381 -13.64 31.37 34.02
C PRO A 381 -15.11 31.72 34.36
N ALA A 382 -15.32 32.47 35.44
CA ALA A 382 -16.64 32.98 35.79
C ALA A 382 -16.97 34.18 34.88
N GLY A 383 -17.64 33.93 33.75
CA GLY A 383 -18.09 34.97 32.82
C GLY A 383 -18.61 34.35 31.52
N ARG A 384 -19.83 34.73 31.10
CA ARG A 384 -20.48 34.23 29.88
C ARG A 384 -19.80 34.80 28.63
N ALA A 385 -19.62 33.98 27.60
CA ALA A 385 -19.28 34.43 26.25
C ALA A 385 -20.49 34.18 25.33
N GLU A 386 -21.01 35.24 24.72
CA GLU A 386 -21.96 35.15 23.59
C GLU A 386 -21.21 34.85 22.28
N PRO A 387 -21.79 34.09 21.33
CA PRO A 387 -21.27 33.99 19.97
C PRO A 387 -22.19 34.67 18.95
N LEU A 388 -21.60 35.56 18.13
CA LEU A 388 -22.15 36.06 16.86
C LEU A 388 -21.72 35.12 15.70
N GLY A 389 -22.67 34.75 14.83
CA GLY A 389 -22.45 33.94 13.62
C GLY A 389 -22.28 34.78 12.34
N LEU A 390 -21.67 34.22 11.29
CA LEU A 390 -21.26 34.91 10.05
C LEU A 390 -22.09 34.58 8.79
N LEU A 391 -22.69 33.39 8.71
CA LEU A 391 -23.62 33.03 7.63
C LEU A 391 -25.05 33.01 8.20
N PRO A 392 -25.92 33.97 7.84
CA PRO A 392 -27.31 33.94 8.23
C PRO A 392 -28.00 32.82 7.42
N LEU A 393 -28.16 31.66 8.05
CA LEU A 393 -29.03 30.61 7.57
C LEU A 393 -30.31 30.65 8.38
N ASP A 394 -31.45 30.57 7.71
CA ASP A 394 -32.75 30.57 8.38
C ASP A 394 -32.81 29.39 9.38
N PRO A 395 -33.33 29.60 10.61
CA PRO A 395 -33.50 28.55 11.61
C PRO A 395 -34.17 27.25 11.10
N PRO A 396 -35.23 27.29 10.25
CA PRO A 396 -35.81 26.07 9.67
C PRO A 396 -34.86 25.36 8.71
N LEU A 397 -34.14 26.11 7.85
CA LEU A 397 -33.16 25.56 6.92
C LEU A 397 -32.01 24.88 7.68
N LEU A 398 -31.52 25.51 8.73
CA LEU A 398 -30.46 24.97 9.60
C LEU A 398 -30.90 23.68 10.30
N ALA A 399 -32.14 23.64 10.79
CA ALA A 399 -32.72 22.43 11.38
C ALA A 399 -32.89 21.31 10.34
N GLY A 400 -33.24 21.67 9.10
CA GLY A 400 -33.29 20.76 7.94
C GLY A 400 -31.93 20.16 7.62
N ILE A 401 -30.89 20.99 7.43
CA ILE A 401 -29.51 20.57 7.15
C ILE A 401 -29.01 19.60 8.23
N ARG A 402 -29.28 19.90 9.51
CA ARG A 402 -28.87 19.04 10.64
C ARG A 402 -29.52 17.65 10.57
N ARG A 403 -30.82 17.58 10.30
CA ARG A 403 -31.54 16.30 10.18
C ARG A 403 -31.06 15.52 8.96
N ALA A 404 -30.98 16.19 7.80
CA ALA A 404 -30.50 15.61 6.56
C ALA A 404 -29.08 15.05 6.70
N SER A 405 -28.17 15.78 7.34
CA SER A 405 -26.79 15.34 7.54
C SER A 405 -26.70 14.11 8.45
N ARG A 406 -27.49 14.07 9.54
CA ARG A 406 -27.51 12.92 10.45
C ARG A 406 -28.11 11.67 9.82
N LEU A 407 -29.18 11.84 9.05
CA LEU A 407 -29.79 10.74 8.28
C LEU A 407 -28.87 10.30 7.15
N GLY A 408 -28.15 11.22 6.51
CA GLY A 408 -27.16 10.94 5.48
C GLY A 408 -26.03 10.04 5.97
N VAL A 409 -25.45 10.31 7.14
CA VAL A 409 -24.42 9.40 7.71
C VAL A 409 -24.99 7.99 7.94
N VAL A 410 -26.22 7.87 8.46
CA VAL A 410 -26.86 6.56 8.69
C VAL A 410 -27.14 5.84 7.37
N ALA A 411 -27.65 6.55 6.36
CA ALA A 411 -27.93 5.99 5.05
C ALA A 411 -26.64 5.45 4.40
N VAL A 412 -25.56 6.22 4.45
CA VAL A 412 -24.24 5.80 3.94
C VAL A 412 -23.73 4.58 4.70
N LEU A 413 -23.84 4.55 6.03
CA LEU A 413 -23.46 3.38 6.84
C LEU A 413 -24.26 2.13 6.47
N VAL A 414 -25.59 2.24 6.31
CA VAL A 414 -26.47 1.11 5.97
C VAL A 414 -26.12 0.56 4.60
N VAL A 415 -25.90 1.43 3.60
CA VAL A 415 -25.50 1.01 2.25
C VAL A 415 -24.17 0.27 2.29
N PHE A 416 -23.14 0.84 2.91
CA PHE A 416 -21.81 0.22 2.93
C PHE A 416 -21.74 -1.03 3.81
N VAL A 417 -22.50 -1.11 4.90
CA VAL A 417 -22.64 -2.36 5.69
C VAL A 417 -23.36 -3.42 4.87
N GLY A 418 -24.43 -3.06 4.14
CA GLY A 418 -25.12 -3.96 3.23
C GLY A 418 -24.20 -4.52 2.15
N LEU A 419 -23.44 -3.64 1.48
CA LEU A 419 -22.43 -4.03 0.48
C LEU A 419 -21.36 -4.96 1.08
N ALA A 420 -20.81 -4.62 2.26
CA ALA A 420 -19.80 -5.43 2.94
C ALA A 420 -20.33 -6.80 3.45
N LEU A 421 -21.66 -6.95 3.60
CA LEU A 421 -22.30 -8.19 4.04
C LEU A 421 -22.75 -9.09 2.88
N VAL A 422 -23.24 -8.51 1.79
CA VAL A 422 -23.83 -9.25 0.65
C VAL A 422 -22.77 -9.60 -0.39
N GLU A 423 -21.98 -8.62 -0.81
CA GLU A 423 -21.02 -8.79 -1.92
C GLU A 423 -19.59 -8.97 -1.38
N GLY A 424 -19.30 -8.45 -0.18
CA GLY A 424 -17.96 -7.89 0.06
C GLY A 424 -17.79 -6.69 -0.87
N LEU A 425 -17.10 -5.61 -0.51
CA LEU A 425 -16.92 -4.54 -1.51
C LEU A 425 -16.26 -5.15 -2.78
N PRO A 426 -16.80 -4.91 -4.00
CA PRO A 426 -16.38 -5.56 -5.24
C PRO A 426 -14.86 -5.67 -5.40
N VAL A 427 -14.37 -6.81 -5.85
CA VAL A 427 -12.94 -7.07 -6.03
C VAL A 427 -12.44 -6.31 -7.27
N SER A 428 -11.20 -5.79 -7.24
CA SER A 428 -10.56 -5.29 -8.46
C SER A 428 -10.65 -6.38 -9.53
N PRO A 429 -10.98 -6.05 -10.80
CA PRO A 429 -10.87 -7.02 -11.89
C PRO A 429 -9.47 -7.66 -11.89
N GLU A 430 -8.44 -6.89 -11.55
CA GLU A 430 -7.03 -7.23 -11.69
C GLU A 430 -6.39 -7.99 -10.50
N GLY A 431 -7.19 -8.40 -9.49
CA GLY A 431 -6.75 -9.31 -8.40
C GLY A 431 -6.74 -8.76 -6.98
N GLU A 432 -6.55 -9.65 -6.00
CA GLU A 432 -6.61 -9.40 -4.56
C GLU A 432 -5.27 -8.88 -3.98
N ALA A 433 -5.09 -7.57 -3.87
CA ALA A 433 -3.94 -7.01 -3.14
C ALA A 433 -3.96 -7.32 -1.62
N MET A 434 -5.14 -7.67 -1.08
CA MET A 434 -5.34 -8.15 0.29
C MET A 434 -6.47 -9.19 0.29
N GLY A 435 -6.23 -10.37 0.84
CA GLY A 435 -7.23 -11.45 0.88
C GLY A 435 -8.58 -11.01 1.49
N PRO A 436 -9.68 -11.69 1.12
CA PRO A 436 -11.06 -11.22 1.35
C PRO A 436 -11.39 -11.07 2.84
N THR A 437 -10.80 -11.90 3.70
CA THR A 437 -10.95 -11.85 5.16
C THR A 437 -10.30 -10.61 5.78
N THR A 438 -9.10 -10.24 5.34
CA THR A 438 -8.39 -9.05 5.83
C THR A 438 -9.08 -7.79 5.34
N SER A 439 -9.43 -7.74 4.05
CA SER A 439 -10.17 -6.63 3.44
C SER A 439 -11.49 -6.36 4.17
N ARG A 440 -12.30 -7.40 4.39
CA ARG A 440 -13.60 -7.29 5.09
C ARG A 440 -13.44 -6.82 6.54
N THR A 441 -12.45 -7.34 7.26
CA THR A 441 -12.18 -6.94 8.65
C THR A 441 -11.85 -5.45 8.76
N VAL A 442 -10.97 -4.95 7.89
CA VAL A 442 -10.58 -3.54 7.85
C VAL A 442 -11.77 -2.65 7.50
N GLN A 443 -12.58 -3.03 6.51
CA GLN A 443 -13.79 -2.29 6.12
C GLN A 443 -14.80 -2.20 7.25
N LEU A 444 -15.11 -3.32 7.91
CA LEU A 444 -16.05 -3.35 9.04
C LEU A 444 -15.54 -2.53 10.23
N ALA A 445 -14.23 -2.52 10.48
CA ALA A 445 -13.63 -1.67 11.50
C ALA A 445 -13.78 -0.17 11.18
N LEU A 446 -13.56 0.23 9.93
CA LEU A 446 -13.75 1.62 9.47
C LEU A 446 -15.22 2.05 9.49
N LEU A 447 -16.15 1.16 9.13
CA LEU A 447 -17.59 1.40 9.24
C LEU A 447 -18.04 1.49 10.71
N GLY A 448 -17.46 0.67 11.59
CA GLY A 448 -17.65 0.77 13.05
C GLY A 448 -17.18 2.11 13.60
N LEU A 449 -16.04 2.62 13.12
CA LEU A 449 -15.54 3.94 13.47
C LEU A 449 -16.49 5.05 12.98
N ALA A 450 -17.02 4.97 11.76
CA ALA A 450 -17.99 5.92 11.22
C ALA A 450 -19.32 5.90 12.01
N ALA A 451 -19.78 4.73 12.46
CA ALA A 451 -20.95 4.60 13.33
C ALA A 451 -20.72 5.27 14.71
N LEU A 452 -19.54 5.08 15.30
CA LEU A 452 -19.16 5.76 16.53
C LEU A 452 -19.06 7.28 16.32
N ALA A 453 -18.51 7.71 15.18
CA ALA A 453 -18.42 9.11 14.79
C ALA A 453 -19.79 9.78 14.66
N TRP A 454 -20.78 9.06 14.11
CA TRP A 454 -22.17 9.50 14.05
C TRP A 454 -22.78 9.72 15.44
N LEU A 455 -22.56 8.79 16.37
CA LEU A 455 -23.01 8.93 17.77
C LEU A 455 -22.38 10.17 18.44
N VAL A 456 -21.08 10.41 18.18
CA VAL A 456 -20.40 11.63 18.64
C VAL A 456 -21.02 12.87 18.02
N ALA A 457 -21.39 12.84 16.73
CA ALA A 457 -22.04 13.95 16.02
C ALA A 457 -23.41 14.35 16.59
N LEU A 458 -24.10 13.45 17.30
CA LEU A 458 -25.38 13.77 17.95
C LEU A 458 -25.24 14.87 19.01
N ARG A 459 -24.07 14.97 19.65
CA ARG A 459 -23.78 15.94 20.71
C ARG A 459 -22.65 16.92 20.36
N TRP A 460 -21.69 16.49 19.55
CA TRP A 460 -20.44 17.18 19.22
C TRP A 460 -20.27 17.24 17.70
N GLU A 461 -21.10 18.05 17.04
CA GLU A 461 -21.29 18.00 15.58
C GLU A 461 -20.01 18.18 14.78
N ALA A 462 -19.10 19.09 15.17
CA ALA A 462 -17.82 19.26 14.46
C ALA A 462 -16.85 18.09 14.65
N THR A 463 -16.80 17.53 15.85
CA THR A 463 -15.93 16.38 16.17
C THR A 463 -16.44 15.12 15.48
N GLY A 464 -17.75 14.89 15.55
CA GLY A 464 -18.39 13.80 14.83
C GLY A 464 -18.22 13.92 13.32
N ALA A 465 -18.41 15.12 12.76
CA ALA A 465 -18.16 15.39 11.34
C ALA A 465 -16.70 15.11 10.93
N ALA A 466 -15.72 15.53 11.73
CA ALA A 466 -14.31 15.23 11.46
C ALA A 466 -14.02 13.73 11.50
N LEU A 467 -14.59 12.99 12.46
CA LEU A 467 -14.41 11.54 12.56
C LEU A 467 -15.12 10.80 11.41
N VAL A 468 -16.31 11.24 10.98
CA VAL A 468 -17.01 10.71 9.80
C VAL A 468 -16.17 10.94 8.54
N ALA A 469 -15.59 12.15 8.39
CA ALA A 469 -14.70 12.47 7.28
C ALA A 469 -13.44 11.58 7.27
N VAL A 470 -12.79 11.38 8.42
CA VAL A 470 -11.60 10.50 8.51
C VAL A 470 -11.95 9.06 8.17
N ALA A 471 -13.04 8.51 8.71
CA ALA A 471 -13.46 7.15 8.42
C ALA A 471 -13.80 6.97 6.93
N GLY A 472 -14.50 7.93 6.33
CA GLY A 472 -14.82 7.93 4.89
C GLY A 472 -13.60 8.06 3.98
N LEU A 473 -12.63 8.91 4.35
CA LEU A 473 -11.37 9.07 3.60
C LEU A 473 -10.49 7.83 3.72
N ALA A 474 -10.42 7.19 4.89
CA ALA A 474 -9.71 5.93 5.05
C ALA A 474 -10.34 4.82 4.20
N LEU A 475 -11.67 4.78 4.16
CA LEU A 475 -12.41 3.85 3.29
C LEU A 475 -12.20 4.17 1.79
N ALA A 476 -12.04 5.45 1.43
CA ALA A 476 -11.72 5.87 0.07
C ALA A 476 -10.28 5.52 -0.35
N VAL A 477 -9.30 5.64 0.53
CA VAL A 477 -7.93 5.16 0.29
C VAL A 477 -7.93 3.65 0.12
N PHE A 478 -8.66 2.94 0.98
CA PHE A 478 -8.84 1.49 0.85
C PHE A 478 -9.49 1.12 -0.49
N ALA A 479 -10.51 1.87 -0.90
CA ALA A 479 -11.15 1.72 -2.21
C ALA A 479 -10.15 1.93 -3.37
N ALA A 480 -9.10 2.74 -3.22
CA ALA A 480 -8.10 2.93 -4.29
C ALA A 480 -7.19 1.71 -4.50
N VAL A 481 -7.14 0.80 -3.51
CA VAL A 481 -6.43 -0.48 -3.63
C VAL A 481 -7.29 -1.52 -4.35
N ALA A 482 -8.61 -1.36 -4.35
CA ALA A 482 -9.55 -2.32 -4.92
C ALA A 482 -10.25 -1.81 -6.20
N TYR A 483 -10.19 -0.51 -6.50
CA TYR A 483 -10.91 0.11 -7.61
C TYR A 483 -10.13 1.22 -8.30
N GLN A 484 -10.61 1.56 -9.49
CA GLN A 484 -10.26 2.77 -10.21
C GLN A 484 -10.41 4.03 -9.33
N PRO A 485 -9.50 5.02 -9.44
CA PRO A 485 -9.45 6.19 -8.54
C PRO A 485 -10.75 7.00 -8.41
N TRP A 486 -11.62 6.99 -9.43
CA TRP A 486 -12.91 7.70 -9.37
C TRP A 486 -13.88 7.11 -8.35
N VAL A 487 -13.82 5.80 -8.10
CA VAL A 487 -14.65 5.12 -7.08
C VAL A 487 -14.24 5.61 -5.69
N SER A 488 -12.94 5.75 -5.42
CA SER A 488 -12.43 6.35 -4.18
C SER A 488 -12.98 7.75 -3.95
N VAL A 489 -13.10 8.55 -5.01
CA VAL A 489 -13.71 9.89 -4.94
C VAL A 489 -15.19 9.79 -4.54
N LEU A 490 -15.96 8.89 -5.14
CA LEU A 490 -17.37 8.69 -4.78
C LEU A 490 -17.54 8.25 -3.32
N VAL A 491 -16.71 7.30 -2.86
CA VAL A 491 -16.69 6.86 -1.46
C VAL A 491 -16.38 8.04 -0.54
N ALA A 492 -15.35 8.84 -0.85
CA ALA A 492 -14.99 10.01 -0.07
C ALA A 492 -16.15 11.03 -0.01
N VAL A 493 -16.79 11.33 -1.15
CA VAL A 493 -17.91 12.27 -1.24
C VAL A 493 -19.11 11.78 -0.44
N ALA A 494 -19.43 10.49 -0.48
CA ALA A 494 -20.56 9.92 0.26
C ALA A 494 -20.47 10.19 1.77
N PHE A 495 -19.27 10.10 2.35
CA PHE A 495 -19.05 10.39 3.77
C PHE A 495 -18.79 11.88 4.06
N LEU A 496 -18.17 12.62 3.14
CA LEU A 496 -17.87 14.03 3.33
C LEU A 496 -19.09 14.94 3.19
N ALA A 497 -20.03 14.62 2.31
CA ALA A 497 -21.26 15.41 2.15
C ALA A 497 -22.05 15.58 3.46
N PRO A 498 -22.38 14.52 4.22
CA PRO A 498 -23.03 14.69 5.52
C PRO A 498 -22.10 15.28 6.59
N ALA A 499 -20.78 15.06 6.52
CA ALA A 499 -19.82 15.71 7.43
C ALA A 499 -19.78 17.25 7.23
N VAL A 500 -19.80 17.72 5.98
CA VAL A 500 -19.88 19.13 5.63
C VAL A 500 -21.19 19.74 6.11
N GLY A 501 -22.32 19.05 5.95
CA GLY A 501 -23.60 19.52 6.48
C GLY A 501 -23.62 19.67 8.01
N LEU A 502 -22.96 18.77 8.74
CA LEU A 502 -22.74 18.90 10.19
C LEU A 502 -21.83 20.09 10.55
N TRP A 503 -20.81 20.38 9.73
CA TRP A 503 -19.96 21.56 9.89
C TRP A 503 -20.68 22.87 9.59
N LEU A 504 -21.56 22.89 8.58
CA LEU A 504 -22.43 24.02 8.24
C LEU A 504 -23.40 24.36 9.39
N HIS A 505 -23.86 23.34 10.12
CA HIS A 505 -24.63 23.56 11.33
C HIS A 505 -23.77 24.11 12.48
N TRP A 506 -22.54 23.59 12.64
CA TRP A 506 -21.61 24.01 13.68
C TRP A 506 -21.10 25.45 13.54
N GLN A 507 -20.91 25.95 12.31
CA GLN A 507 -20.27 27.25 12.07
C GLN A 507 -21.05 28.47 12.61
N HIS A 508 -22.35 28.36 12.90
CA HIS A 508 -23.16 29.51 13.38
C HIS A 508 -22.67 30.10 14.73
N ARG A 509 -21.68 29.48 15.39
CA ARG A 509 -21.08 29.92 16.66
C ARG A 509 -19.58 30.26 16.56
N ARG A 510 -19.03 30.52 15.36
CA ARG A 510 -17.58 30.56 15.11
C ARG A 510 -17.12 31.71 14.21
N THR A 511 -15.85 32.09 14.36
CA THR A 511 -15.19 33.19 13.61
C THR A 511 -14.79 32.76 12.20
N LEU A 512 -14.70 33.70 11.25
CA LEU A 512 -14.28 33.48 9.85
C LEU A 512 -13.00 32.64 9.73
N ARG A 513 -11.99 32.92 10.58
CA ARG A 513 -10.74 32.15 10.64
C ARG A 513 -10.97 30.65 10.88
N SER A 514 -11.95 30.27 11.70
CA SER A 514 -12.25 28.87 11.99
C SER A 514 -12.91 28.16 10.81
N VAL A 515 -13.73 28.88 10.04
CA VAL A 515 -14.38 28.37 8.83
C VAL A 515 -13.35 28.21 7.70
N THR A 516 -12.47 29.19 7.51
CA THR A 516 -11.38 29.12 6.54
C THR A 516 -10.41 27.99 6.84
N VAL A 517 -10.00 27.82 8.12
CA VAL A 517 -9.13 26.70 8.52
C VAL A 517 -9.78 25.36 8.22
N LEU A 518 -11.08 25.22 8.50
CA LEU A 518 -11.81 24.00 8.22
C LEU A 518 -11.86 23.70 6.71
N ALA A 519 -12.21 24.68 5.88
CA ALA A 519 -12.27 24.53 4.44
C ALA A 519 -10.91 24.13 3.84
N VAL A 520 -9.82 24.76 4.31
CA VAL A 520 -8.46 24.43 3.89
C VAL A 520 -8.07 23.01 4.32
N VAL A 521 -8.39 22.60 5.56
CA VAL A 521 -8.10 21.24 6.05
C VAL A 521 -8.87 20.20 5.24
N THR A 522 -10.16 20.41 4.98
CA THR A 522 -10.98 19.48 4.17
C THR A 522 -10.47 19.38 2.74
N ALA A 523 -10.12 20.50 2.09
CA ALA A 523 -9.55 20.50 0.75
C ALA A 523 -8.19 19.78 0.70
N THR A 524 -7.34 20.00 1.71
CA THR A 524 -6.03 19.34 1.81
C THR A 524 -6.18 17.84 2.02
N LEU A 525 -7.13 17.41 2.86
CA LEU A 525 -7.40 15.99 3.08
C LEU A 525 -7.94 15.30 1.83
N LEU A 526 -8.86 15.94 1.11
CA LEU A 526 -9.37 15.43 -0.17
C LEU A 526 -8.29 15.30 -1.24
N ALA A 527 -7.48 16.35 -1.43
CA ALA A 527 -6.36 16.33 -2.36
C ALA A 527 -5.32 15.28 -1.95
N GLY A 528 -4.99 15.20 -0.65
CA GLY A 528 -4.08 14.22 -0.09
C GLY A 528 -4.55 12.78 -0.34
N THR A 529 -5.82 12.49 -0.09
CA THR A 529 -6.43 11.18 -0.35
C THR A 529 -6.44 10.82 -1.82
N TYR A 530 -6.77 11.77 -2.71
CA TYR A 530 -6.66 11.52 -4.15
C TYR A 530 -5.22 11.23 -4.57
N THR A 531 -4.26 12.06 -4.15
CA THR A 531 -2.85 11.86 -4.52
C THR A 531 -2.27 10.56 -3.96
N ALA A 532 -2.61 10.19 -2.71
CA ALA A 532 -2.15 8.94 -2.10
C ALA A 532 -2.85 7.73 -2.72
N GLY A 533 -4.16 7.82 -2.97
CA GLY A 533 -4.92 6.76 -3.63
C GLY A 533 -4.44 6.52 -5.06
N ALA A 534 -4.24 7.59 -5.83
CA ALA A 534 -3.65 7.51 -7.17
C ALA A 534 -2.24 6.92 -7.14
N ALA A 535 -1.36 7.38 -6.23
CA ALA A 535 -0.01 6.83 -6.14
C ALA A 535 0.04 5.34 -5.74
N VAL A 536 -0.88 4.88 -4.87
CA VAL A 536 -1.00 3.46 -4.49
C VAL A 536 -1.58 2.65 -5.65
N HIS A 537 -2.65 3.13 -6.27
CA HIS A 537 -3.24 2.48 -7.45
C HIS A 537 -2.22 2.40 -8.59
N ASP A 538 -1.49 3.47 -8.88
CA ASP A 538 -0.48 3.48 -9.93
C ASP A 538 0.69 2.55 -9.63
N ARG A 539 1.06 2.41 -8.35
CA ARG A 539 2.12 1.47 -7.94
C ARG A 539 1.70 0.01 -8.06
N LEU A 540 0.42 -0.30 -7.82
CA LEU A 540 -0.10 -1.67 -7.86
C LEU A 540 -0.57 -2.07 -9.27
N TYR A 541 -1.24 -1.14 -9.96
CA TYR A 541 -1.99 -1.37 -11.19
C TYR A 541 -1.64 -0.37 -12.33
N GLY A 542 -0.92 0.71 -12.04
CA GLY A 542 -0.55 1.73 -13.04
C GLY A 542 0.51 1.26 -14.03
N PRO A 543 0.58 1.86 -15.25
CA PRO A 543 1.42 1.40 -16.36
C PRO A 543 2.85 1.09 -15.92
N ALA A 544 3.23 -0.20 -15.92
CA ALA A 544 4.56 -0.64 -15.51
C ALA A 544 5.58 -0.53 -16.68
N SER A 545 5.08 -0.18 -17.86
CA SER A 545 5.83 0.20 -19.05
C SER A 545 5.14 1.42 -19.71
N PRO A 546 5.84 2.19 -20.56
CA PRO A 546 5.25 3.35 -21.24
C PRO A 546 4.02 2.98 -22.05
N LEU A 547 3.09 3.92 -22.15
CA LEU A 547 1.92 3.78 -23.01
C LEU A 547 2.32 3.91 -24.48
N SER A 548 1.60 3.16 -25.31
CA SER A 548 1.66 3.25 -26.76
C SER A 548 1.19 4.62 -27.26
N GLY A 549 1.72 5.03 -28.42
CA GLY A 549 1.22 6.18 -29.16
C GLY A 549 -0.04 5.89 -30.00
N GLN A 550 -0.55 4.65 -30.01
CA GLN A 550 -1.78 4.30 -30.72
C GLN A 550 -2.99 5.04 -30.14
N VAL A 551 -3.83 5.56 -31.02
CA VAL A 551 -5.07 6.25 -30.67
C VAL A 551 -6.26 5.32 -30.88
N ALA A 552 -7.29 5.48 -30.05
CA ALA A 552 -8.56 4.78 -30.22
C ALA A 552 -9.15 5.13 -31.59
N LEU A 553 -9.52 4.11 -32.35
CA LEU A 553 -10.19 4.28 -33.63
C LEU A 553 -11.70 4.43 -33.42
N PRO A 554 -12.40 5.23 -34.24
CA PRO A 554 -13.84 5.39 -34.14
C PRO A 554 -14.56 4.06 -34.30
N VAL A 555 -15.68 3.91 -33.61
CA VAL A 555 -16.60 2.78 -33.76
C VAL A 555 -17.80 3.26 -34.57
N ASP A 556 -17.85 2.94 -35.86
CA ASP A 556 -19.04 3.15 -36.71
C ASP A 556 -19.92 1.89 -36.74
N ARG A 557 -19.36 0.75 -37.14
CA ARG A 557 -20.11 -0.50 -37.39
C ARG A 557 -19.56 -1.73 -36.68
N VAL A 558 -18.24 -1.83 -36.64
CA VAL A 558 -17.54 -2.97 -36.05
C VAL A 558 -16.95 -2.50 -34.74
N SER A 559 -17.28 -3.14 -33.62
CA SER A 559 -16.73 -2.84 -32.30
C SER A 559 -15.32 -3.39 -32.13
N TRP A 560 -15.04 -4.56 -32.68
CA TRP A 560 -13.71 -5.14 -32.78
C TRP A 560 -13.73 -6.29 -33.79
N VAL A 561 -12.55 -6.67 -34.26
CA VAL A 561 -12.33 -7.84 -35.10
C VAL A 561 -11.07 -8.55 -34.61
N TRP A 562 -11.14 -9.86 -34.51
CA TRP A 562 -10.06 -10.71 -34.05
C TRP A 562 -9.80 -11.82 -35.05
N THR A 563 -8.56 -11.91 -35.55
CA THR A 563 -8.15 -12.92 -36.54
C THR A 563 -7.34 -14.03 -35.88
N GLY A 564 -7.62 -15.28 -36.26
CA GLY A 564 -6.93 -16.47 -35.77
C GLY A 564 -7.29 -17.69 -36.60
N GLY A 565 -6.85 -18.89 -36.18
CA GLY A 565 -7.18 -20.12 -36.89
C GLY A 565 -6.69 -20.12 -38.33
N VAL A 566 -5.58 -19.41 -38.59
CA VAL A 566 -4.99 -19.22 -39.91
C VAL A 566 -4.15 -20.44 -40.27
N THR A 567 -4.47 -21.09 -41.37
CA THR A 567 -3.69 -22.19 -41.95
C THR A 567 -2.99 -21.72 -43.21
N ASP A 568 -2.45 -22.65 -43.99
CA ASP A 568 -1.91 -22.38 -45.32
C ASP A 568 -3.01 -21.99 -46.34
N ARG A 569 -4.24 -22.48 -46.18
CA ARG A 569 -5.32 -22.24 -47.15
C ARG A 569 -6.61 -21.66 -46.58
N SER A 570 -6.67 -21.40 -45.28
CA SER A 570 -7.86 -20.82 -44.67
C SER A 570 -7.54 -19.89 -43.51
N ALA A 571 -8.53 -19.07 -43.14
CA ALA A 571 -8.44 -18.17 -42.01
C ALA A 571 -9.81 -17.99 -41.36
N ARG A 572 -9.80 -17.64 -40.06
CA ARG A 572 -11.00 -17.34 -39.28
C ARG A 572 -10.90 -15.95 -38.67
N ALA A 573 -12.06 -15.33 -38.52
CA ALA A 573 -12.20 -14.10 -37.76
C ALA A 573 -13.48 -14.13 -36.93
N VAL A 574 -13.44 -13.44 -35.80
CA VAL A 574 -14.65 -13.09 -35.04
C VAL A 574 -14.75 -11.57 -35.01
N ALA A 575 -15.93 -11.03 -35.25
CA ALA A 575 -16.19 -9.60 -35.17
C ALA A 575 -17.42 -9.34 -34.32
N GLN A 576 -17.42 -8.24 -33.57
CA GLN A 576 -18.61 -7.73 -32.90
C GLN A 576 -19.15 -6.51 -33.64
N VAL A 577 -20.45 -6.49 -33.86
CA VAL A 577 -21.23 -5.46 -34.56
C VAL A 577 -22.55 -5.22 -33.83
N GLU A 578 -23.43 -4.37 -34.38
CA GLU A 578 -24.80 -4.27 -33.87
C GLU A 578 -25.56 -5.61 -34.00
N PRO A 579 -26.39 -5.99 -33.00
CA PRO A 579 -27.26 -7.16 -33.11
C PRO A 579 -28.19 -7.12 -34.32
N GLY A 580 -28.37 -8.25 -34.98
CA GLY A 580 -29.22 -8.40 -36.17
C GLY A 580 -28.62 -7.95 -37.50
N SER A 581 -27.36 -7.49 -37.53
CA SER A 581 -26.66 -7.12 -38.76
C SER A 581 -26.23 -8.32 -39.62
N ALA A 582 -26.18 -8.12 -40.94
CA ALA A 582 -25.62 -9.07 -41.90
C ALA A 582 -24.13 -8.78 -42.14
N VAL A 583 -23.25 -9.70 -41.72
CA VAL A 583 -21.80 -9.51 -41.69
C VAL A 583 -21.10 -10.43 -42.69
N ARG A 584 -20.08 -9.92 -43.38
CA ARG A 584 -19.20 -10.68 -44.27
C ARG A 584 -17.76 -10.20 -44.15
N TRP A 585 -16.80 -11.11 -44.25
CA TRP A 585 -15.37 -10.78 -44.30
C TRP A 585 -14.91 -10.63 -45.75
N LEU A 586 -14.22 -9.53 -46.06
CA LEU A 586 -13.67 -9.24 -47.38
C LEU A 586 -12.14 -9.28 -47.30
N LEU A 587 -11.50 -10.13 -48.09
CA LEU A 587 -10.05 -10.28 -48.13
C LEU A 587 -9.53 -9.90 -49.51
N THR A 588 -8.41 -9.19 -49.55
CA THR A 588 -7.72 -8.77 -50.79
C THR A 588 -6.26 -9.21 -50.72
N GLY A 589 -5.87 -10.09 -51.64
CA GLY A 589 -4.49 -10.57 -51.81
C GLY A 589 -3.60 -9.59 -52.58
N PRO A 590 -2.31 -9.91 -52.77
CA PRO A 590 -1.32 -9.00 -53.33
C PRO A 590 -1.61 -8.58 -54.79
N ASP A 591 -2.17 -9.49 -55.59
CA ASP A 591 -2.52 -9.21 -57.00
C ASP A 591 -3.94 -8.60 -57.16
N GLY A 592 -4.56 -8.18 -56.06
CA GLY A 592 -5.93 -7.69 -56.03
C GLY A 592 -6.99 -8.79 -56.10
N GLU A 593 -6.59 -10.06 -55.99
CA GLU A 593 -7.50 -11.20 -55.82
C GLU A 593 -8.41 -10.96 -54.62
N ARG A 594 -9.71 -11.22 -54.77
CA ARG A 594 -10.69 -11.00 -53.72
C ARG A 594 -11.32 -12.30 -53.27
N HIS A 595 -11.21 -12.58 -51.97
CA HIS A 595 -11.96 -13.64 -51.31
C HIS A 595 -13.00 -13.03 -50.38
N ARG A 596 -14.04 -13.81 -50.09
CA ARG A 596 -15.10 -13.39 -49.18
C ARG A 596 -15.66 -14.57 -48.42
N SER A 597 -16.03 -14.34 -47.16
CA SER A 597 -16.78 -15.34 -46.39
C SER A 597 -18.23 -15.44 -46.89
N ALA A 598 -18.93 -16.47 -46.41
CA ALA A 598 -20.39 -16.42 -46.39
C ALA A 598 -20.89 -15.21 -45.59
N THR A 599 -22.09 -14.73 -45.90
CA THR A 599 -22.76 -13.74 -45.05
C THR A 599 -23.35 -14.44 -43.84
N VAL A 600 -23.08 -13.90 -42.66
CA VAL A 600 -23.55 -14.39 -41.37
C VAL A 600 -24.43 -13.31 -40.74
N ALA A 601 -25.64 -13.67 -40.32
CA ALA A 601 -26.49 -12.76 -39.53
C ALA A 601 -26.12 -12.89 -38.05
N THR A 602 -25.92 -11.78 -37.35
CA THR A 602 -25.66 -11.79 -35.90
C THR A 602 -26.95 -12.00 -35.11
N ALA A 603 -26.81 -12.67 -33.97
CA ALA A 603 -27.88 -12.82 -33.00
C ALA A 603 -27.92 -11.60 -32.06
N ASP A 604 -28.61 -11.73 -30.92
CA ASP A 604 -28.73 -10.68 -29.89
C ASP A 604 -27.37 -10.29 -29.28
N ASP A 605 -26.36 -11.16 -29.40
CA ASP A 605 -24.99 -10.94 -28.95
C ASP A 605 -24.16 -9.99 -29.84
N GLY A 606 -24.61 -9.73 -31.07
CA GLY A 606 -23.87 -8.95 -32.06
C GLY A 606 -22.57 -9.60 -32.53
N VAL A 607 -22.35 -10.91 -32.33
CA VAL A 607 -21.08 -11.59 -32.65
C VAL A 607 -21.19 -12.38 -33.96
N ALA A 608 -20.31 -12.06 -34.92
CA ALA A 608 -20.19 -12.77 -36.19
C ALA A 608 -18.92 -13.61 -36.24
N ARG A 609 -19.05 -14.92 -36.50
CA ARG A 609 -17.93 -15.82 -36.78
C ARG A 609 -17.79 -16.01 -38.28
N LEU A 610 -16.62 -15.68 -38.82
CA LEU A 610 -16.34 -15.58 -40.24
C LEU A 610 -15.20 -16.55 -40.60
N SER A 611 -15.31 -17.20 -41.75
CA SER A 611 -14.26 -18.09 -42.27
C SER A 611 -14.13 -17.96 -43.78
N VAL A 612 -12.91 -18.11 -44.27
CA VAL A 612 -12.59 -18.15 -45.70
C VAL A 612 -11.61 -19.29 -45.94
N ASP A 613 -11.91 -20.10 -46.96
CA ASP A 613 -11.06 -21.20 -47.44
C ASP A 613 -10.55 -20.89 -48.84
N GLY A 614 -9.63 -21.72 -49.34
CA GLY A 614 -9.09 -21.60 -50.69
C GLY A 614 -8.10 -20.45 -50.87
N LEU A 615 -7.46 -20.00 -49.79
CA LEU A 615 -6.37 -19.03 -49.82
C LEU A 615 -5.09 -19.67 -50.36
N ALA A 616 -4.18 -18.83 -50.85
CA ALA A 616 -2.84 -19.24 -51.23
C ALA A 616 -1.93 -19.32 -49.99
N PRO A 617 -1.07 -20.34 -49.86
CA PRO A 617 -0.06 -20.42 -48.79
C PRO A 617 0.93 -19.25 -48.82
N ALA A 618 1.53 -18.95 -47.67
CA ALA A 618 2.56 -17.92 -47.50
C ALA A 618 2.22 -16.56 -48.17
N THR A 619 0.95 -16.17 -48.13
CA THR A 619 0.43 -15.02 -48.87
C THR A 619 -0.19 -14.01 -47.90
N HIS A 620 0.17 -12.73 -48.07
CA HIS A 620 -0.41 -11.65 -47.29
C HIS A 620 -1.79 -11.25 -47.83
N TYR A 621 -2.78 -11.20 -46.95
CA TYR A 621 -4.11 -10.71 -47.23
C TYR A 621 -4.43 -9.50 -46.37
N SER A 622 -4.87 -8.44 -47.02
CA SER A 622 -5.50 -7.31 -46.36
C SER A 622 -7.00 -7.56 -46.24
N PHE A 623 -7.66 -7.06 -45.19
CA PHE A 623 -9.07 -7.33 -44.97
C PHE A 623 -9.87 -6.14 -44.45
N ALA A 624 -11.18 -6.20 -44.71
CA ALA A 624 -12.20 -5.36 -44.11
C ALA A 624 -13.44 -6.20 -43.75
N VAL A 625 -14.23 -5.73 -42.78
CA VAL A 625 -15.51 -6.35 -42.43
C VAL A 625 -16.64 -5.55 -43.07
N GLU A 626 -17.50 -6.21 -43.82
CA GLU A 626 -18.70 -5.66 -44.44
C GLU A 626 -19.90 -5.90 -43.51
N VAL A 627 -20.60 -4.83 -43.16
CA VAL A 627 -21.80 -4.85 -42.31
C VAL A 627 -22.94 -4.23 -43.09
N ASP A 628 -24.02 -4.99 -43.30
CA ASP A 628 -25.21 -4.57 -44.04
C ASP A 628 -24.88 -4.00 -45.45
N GLY A 629 -23.93 -4.64 -46.13
CA GLY A 629 -23.47 -4.26 -47.47
C GLY A 629 -22.48 -3.09 -47.52
N THR A 630 -22.04 -2.58 -46.37
CA THR A 630 -21.05 -1.49 -46.28
C THR A 630 -19.78 -1.96 -45.57
N ALA A 631 -18.63 -1.87 -46.25
CA ALA A 631 -17.33 -2.18 -45.66
C ALA A 631 -16.91 -1.11 -44.63
N ASP A 632 -16.57 -1.53 -43.41
CA ASP A 632 -15.95 -0.66 -42.41
C ASP A 632 -14.54 -0.26 -42.88
N ARG A 633 -14.34 1.05 -43.06
CA ARG A 633 -13.06 1.65 -43.44
C ARG A 633 -12.51 2.57 -42.36
N GLU A 634 -13.29 2.89 -41.33
CA GLU A 634 -12.90 3.86 -40.30
C GLU A 634 -11.91 3.26 -39.31
N ARG A 635 -12.01 1.95 -39.07
CA ARG A 635 -11.01 1.19 -38.30
C ARG A 635 -9.73 0.85 -39.06
N GLY A 636 -9.60 1.34 -40.29
CA GLY A 636 -8.51 1.00 -41.19
C GLY A 636 -8.59 -0.42 -41.73
N VAL A 637 -7.61 -0.77 -42.56
CA VAL A 637 -7.50 -2.10 -43.18
C VAL A 637 -6.70 -3.01 -42.26
N GLY A 638 -7.25 -4.17 -41.93
CA GLY A 638 -6.51 -5.22 -41.22
C GLY A 638 -5.70 -6.09 -42.16
N GLY A 639 -4.86 -6.96 -41.63
CA GLY A 639 -4.07 -7.87 -42.44
C GLY A 639 -3.59 -9.09 -41.67
N PHE A 640 -3.23 -10.13 -42.42
CA PHE A 640 -2.53 -11.31 -41.92
C PHE A 640 -1.83 -12.00 -43.10
N SER A 641 -0.90 -12.92 -42.80
CA SER A 641 -0.32 -13.81 -43.81
C SER A 641 -0.76 -15.25 -43.52
N THR A 642 -1.14 -15.99 -44.56
CA THR A 642 -1.40 -17.44 -44.45
C THR A 642 -0.10 -18.18 -44.13
N MET A 643 -0.23 -19.34 -43.49
CA MET A 643 0.93 -20.15 -43.12
C MET A 643 1.62 -20.70 -44.38
N PRO A 644 2.94 -20.94 -44.34
CA PRO A 644 3.60 -21.71 -45.39
C PRO A 644 3.13 -23.18 -45.36
N ASP A 645 3.10 -23.85 -46.52
CA ASP A 645 2.78 -25.27 -46.68
C ASP A 645 4.04 -26.15 -46.89
N GLY A 646 5.23 -25.56 -46.74
CA GLY A 646 6.53 -26.20 -46.90
C GLY A 646 7.63 -25.50 -46.10
N PRO A 647 8.91 -25.71 -46.46
CA PRO A 647 10.03 -25.06 -45.79
C PRO A 647 9.95 -23.52 -45.88
N ALA A 648 10.04 -22.85 -44.74
CA ALA A 648 10.01 -21.40 -44.66
C ALA A 648 10.59 -20.90 -43.34
N SER A 649 11.26 -19.74 -43.40
CA SER A 649 11.73 -19.04 -42.20
C SER A 649 10.70 -18.00 -41.74
N PHE A 650 10.42 -17.95 -40.44
CA PHE A 650 9.40 -17.08 -39.88
C PHE A 650 9.66 -16.77 -38.40
N THR A 651 8.96 -15.77 -37.89
CA THR A 651 9.00 -15.38 -36.47
C THR A 651 7.63 -15.61 -35.84
N LEU A 652 7.59 -16.31 -34.72
CA LEU A 652 6.45 -16.39 -33.81
C LEU A 652 6.71 -15.43 -32.65
N ALA A 653 5.80 -14.50 -32.39
CA ALA A 653 5.84 -13.72 -31.15
C ALA A 653 5.11 -14.47 -30.04
N VAL A 654 5.58 -14.34 -28.80
CA VAL A 654 5.02 -15.02 -27.62
C VAL A 654 4.77 -13.99 -26.53
N GLY A 655 3.61 -14.04 -25.89
CA GLY A 655 3.29 -13.14 -24.79
C GLY A 655 2.12 -13.61 -23.93
N GLY A 656 2.25 -13.42 -22.62
CA GLY A 656 1.21 -13.67 -21.63
C GLY A 656 1.14 -12.54 -20.60
N CYS A 657 0.06 -12.50 -19.82
CA CYS A 657 -0.09 -11.58 -18.68
C CYS A 657 -0.26 -10.11 -19.09
N ALA A 658 -1.27 -9.79 -19.89
CA ALA A 658 -1.62 -8.39 -20.18
C ALA A 658 -2.62 -7.85 -19.16
N ARG A 659 -2.43 -6.62 -18.68
CA ARG A 659 -3.49 -5.92 -17.96
C ARG A 659 -4.76 -5.81 -18.80
N THR A 660 -5.90 -5.84 -18.12
CA THR A 660 -7.21 -5.71 -18.75
C THR A 660 -7.31 -4.39 -19.53
N GLY A 661 -7.46 -4.46 -20.85
CA GLY A 661 -7.52 -3.29 -21.74
C GLY A 661 -6.20 -2.51 -21.83
N SER A 662 -5.07 -3.20 -21.78
CA SER A 662 -3.75 -2.55 -21.82
C SER A 662 -3.50 -1.78 -23.12
N SER A 663 -2.88 -0.60 -22.97
CA SER A 663 -2.31 0.19 -24.08
C SER A 663 -0.82 0.39 -23.91
N SER A 664 -0.10 -0.60 -23.38
CA SER A 664 1.37 -0.57 -23.28
C SER A 664 2.05 -0.52 -24.66
N ALA A 665 3.21 0.15 -24.74
CA ALA A 665 4.08 0.15 -25.90
C ALA A 665 4.62 -1.25 -26.27
N VAL A 666 4.51 -2.25 -25.39
CA VAL A 666 4.93 -3.63 -25.70
C VAL A 666 4.18 -4.21 -26.90
N PHE A 667 2.90 -3.87 -27.09
CA PHE A 667 2.13 -4.31 -28.25
C PHE A 667 2.61 -3.68 -29.56
N ASP A 668 3.14 -2.45 -29.52
CA ASP A 668 3.81 -1.85 -30.67
C ASP A 668 5.12 -2.58 -30.99
N ALA A 669 5.89 -2.95 -29.96
CA ALA A 669 7.13 -3.70 -30.12
C ALA A 669 6.90 -5.11 -30.69
N ILE A 670 5.83 -5.80 -30.27
CA ILE A 670 5.44 -7.09 -30.85
C ILE A 670 5.11 -6.94 -32.34
N ARG A 671 4.38 -5.90 -32.75
CA ARG A 671 4.12 -5.65 -34.18
C ARG A 671 5.39 -5.30 -34.94
N ALA A 672 6.31 -4.57 -34.33
CA ALA A 672 7.54 -4.11 -34.96
C ALA A 672 8.51 -5.25 -35.31
N VAL A 673 8.39 -6.43 -34.67
CA VAL A 673 9.16 -7.63 -35.04
C VAL A 673 8.53 -8.44 -36.19
N ASP A 674 7.45 -7.92 -36.80
CA ASP A 674 6.75 -8.51 -37.96
C ASP A 674 6.47 -10.02 -37.82
N PRO A 675 5.76 -10.45 -36.75
CA PRO A 675 5.53 -11.86 -36.50
C PRO A 675 4.50 -12.44 -37.48
N LEU A 676 4.74 -13.67 -37.94
CA LEU A 676 3.77 -14.44 -38.73
C LEU A 676 2.53 -14.79 -37.91
N LEU A 677 2.74 -15.07 -36.62
CA LEU A 677 1.71 -15.46 -35.66
C LEU A 677 2.08 -14.96 -34.26
N TYR A 678 1.08 -14.53 -33.50
CA TYR A 678 1.22 -14.23 -32.08
C TYR A 678 0.64 -15.37 -31.23
N LEU A 679 1.50 -16.03 -30.45
CA LEU A 679 1.14 -17.04 -29.46
C LEU A 679 0.84 -16.34 -28.14
N GLN A 680 -0.45 -16.26 -27.80
CA GLN A 680 -0.89 -15.71 -26.52
C GLN A 680 -1.04 -16.86 -25.52
N THR A 681 -0.22 -16.86 -24.46
CA THR A 681 -0.01 -17.98 -23.53
C THR A 681 -0.79 -17.86 -22.23
N GLY A 682 -1.95 -17.22 -22.23
CA GLY A 682 -2.78 -16.96 -21.06
C GLY A 682 -2.66 -15.55 -20.50
N ASP A 683 -3.60 -15.22 -19.62
CA ASP A 683 -3.83 -13.91 -19.04
C ASP A 683 -3.92 -12.83 -20.12
N LEU A 684 -4.79 -13.06 -21.10
CA LEU A 684 -5.15 -12.06 -22.12
C LEU A 684 -5.78 -10.82 -21.44
N HIS A 685 -6.50 -11.05 -20.35
CA HIS A 685 -7.06 -10.07 -19.44
C HIS A 685 -7.06 -10.60 -18.01
N TYR A 686 -7.00 -9.70 -17.03
CA TYR A 686 -7.23 -10.04 -15.62
C TYR A 686 -8.71 -9.81 -15.32
N GLY A 687 -9.56 -10.70 -15.83
CA GLY A 687 -11.02 -10.58 -15.71
C GLY A 687 -11.58 -11.23 -14.46
N ASN A 688 -10.96 -12.34 -14.02
CA ASN A 688 -11.33 -13.09 -12.83
C ASN A 688 -12.83 -13.43 -12.76
N VAL A 689 -13.39 -13.91 -13.88
CA VAL A 689 -14.84 -14.06 -14.03
C VAL A 689 -15.34 -15.21 -13.13
N THR A 690 -16.09 -14.87 -12.09
CA THR A 690 -16.70 -15.83 -11.14
C THR A 690 -18.21 -16.00 -11.34
N ARG A 691 -18.83 -15.14 -12.17
CA ARG A 691 -20.24 -15.21 -12.52
C ARG A 691 -20.43 -16.09 -13.76
N SER A 692 -21.31 -17.08 -13.68
CA SER A 692 -21.63 -17.96 -14.81
C SER A 692 -22.53 -17.26 -15.82
N ASP A 693 -21.94 -16.36 -16.60
CA ASP A 693 -22.60 -15.54 -17.61
C ASP A 693 -21.64 -15.30 -18.79
N VAL A 694 -22.05 -15.72 -20.00
CA VAL A 694 -21.20 -15.70 -21.19
C VAL A 694 -20.92 -14.27 -21.67
N GLU A 695 -21.83 -13.34 -21.41
CA GLU A 695 -21.69 -11.93 -21.78
C GLU A 695 -20.57 -11.27 -20.97
N VAL A 696 -20.37 -11.67 -19.71
CA VAL A 696 -19.27 -11.16 -18.88
C VAL A 696 -17.91 -11.53 -19.47
N PHE A 697 -17.76 -12.76 -19.97
CA PHE A 697 -16.55 -13.14 -20.69
C PHE A 697 -16.40 -12.32 -21.99
N GLY A 698 -17.50 -12.10 -22.71
CA GLY A 698 -17.54 -11.23 -23.89
C GLY A 698 -17.03 -9.82 -23.61
N ASP A 699 -17.48 -9.20 -22.51
CA ASP A 699 -17.02 -7.88 -22.08
C ASP A 699 -15.50 -7.87 -21.80
N ARG A 700 -14.97 -8.91 -21.15
CA ARG A 700 -13.53 -9.00 -20.87
C ARG A 700 -12.68 -9.21 -22.12
N TYR A 701 -13.17 -9.99 -23.10
CA TYR A 701 -12.54 -10.03 -24.42
C TYR A 701 -12.61 -8.66 -25.11
N ALA A 702 -13.75 -7.98 -25.06
CA ALA A 702 -13.91 -6.66 -25.65
C ALA A 702 -12.96 -5.62 -25.03
N ASP A 703 -12.73 -5.66 -23.71
CA ASP A 703 -11.76 -4.80 -23.03
C ASP A 703 -10.37 -4.90 -23.70
N ALA A 704 -9.90 -6.12 -23.97
CA ALA A 704 -8.62 -6.36 -24.64
C ALA A 704 -8.65 -6.03 -26.15
N LEU A 705 -9.74 -6.37 -26.84
CA LEU A 705 -9.84 -6.22 -28.30
C LEU A 705 -10.14 -4.79 -28.76
N THR A 706 -10.53 -3.90 -27.84
CA THR A 706 -10.84 -2.49 -28.14
C THR A 706 -9.77 -1.51 -27.65
N ALA A 707 -8.88 -1.92 -26.74
CA ALA A 707 -7.78 -1.10 -26.27
C ALA A 707 -6.83 -0.73 -27.43
N PRO A 708 -6.46 0.57 -27.63
CA PRO A 708 -5.79 1.03 -28.84
C PRO A 708 -4.56 0.22 -29.30
N ALA A 709 -3.65 -0.11 -28.38
CA ALA A 709 -2.41 -0.82 -28.73
C ALA A 709 -2.67 -2.32 -29.04
N GLN A 710 -3.50 -2.97 -28.22
CA GLN A 710 -3.91 -4.36 -28.41
C GLN A 710 -4.73 -4.54 -29.69
N ALA A 711 -5.72 -3.67 -29.92
CA ALA A 711 -6.55 -3.66 -31.12
C ALA A 711 -5.73 -3.44 -32.40
N ALA A 712 -4.63 -2.68 -32.32
CA ALA A 712 -3.71 -2.54 -33.45
C ALA A 712 -2.94 -3.84 -33.74
N LEU A 713 -2.50 -4.57 -32.71
CA LEU A 713 -1.85 -5.88 -32.85
C LEU A 713 -2.81 -6.93 -33.42
N TYR A 714 -3.97 -7.13 -32.79
CA TYR A 714 -4.90 -8.20 -33.15
C TYR A 714 -5.59 -8.02 -34.51
N ARG A 715 -5.51 -6.81 -35.08
CA ARG A 715 -5.98 -6.51 -36.45
C ARG A 715 -4.91 -6.75 -37.52
N GLN A 716 -3.63 -6.81 -37.16
CA GLN A 716 -2.50 -6.93 -38.08
C GLN A 716 -1.77 -8.28 -37.99
N VAL A 717 -1.90 -8.97 -36.87
CA VAL A 717 -1.21 -10.24 -36.60
C VAL A 717 -2.25 -11.27 -36.16
N PRO A 718 -2.32 -12.44 -36.80
CA PRO A 718 -3.21 -13.50 -36.35
C PRO A 718 -2.77 -14.03 -34.98
N VAL A 719 -3.73 -14.46 -34.16
CA VAL A 719 -3.48 -14.92 -32.79
C VAL A 719 -3.87 -16.38 -32.63
N ALA A 720 -2.98 -17.17 -32.03
CA ALA A 720 -3.33 -18.45 -31.42
C ALA A 720 -3.29 -18.28 -29.89
N TYR A 721 -4.42 -18.55 -29.24
CA TYR A 721 -4.65 -18.20 -27.84
C TYR A 721 -5.06 -19.44 -27.03
N THR A 722 -4.47 -19.58 -25.84
CA THR A 722 -4.94 -20.43 -24.75
C THR A 722 -5.12 -19.57 -23.50
N TRP A 723 -6.07 -19.89 -22.62
CA TRP A 723 -6.30 -19.10 -21.40
C TRP A 723 -5.27 -19.39 -20.31
N GLY A 724 -5.10 -18.41 -19.41
CA GLY A 724 -4.56 -18.61 -18.07
C GLY A 724 -5.70 -18.83 -17.06
N ASP A 725 -5.41 -18.78 -15.76
CA ASP A 725 -6.46 -18.77 -14.73
C ASP A 725 -7.33 -17.51 -14.84
N HIS A 726 -6.72 -16.36 -15.06
CA HIS A 726 -7.38 -15.05 -15.05
C HIS A 726 -8.38 -14.82 -16.18
N ASP A 727 -8.25 -15.57 -17.29
CA ASP A 727 -9.23 -15.58 -18.37
C ASP A 727 -10.23 -16.74 -18.28
N TYR A 728 -9.86 -17.84 -17.62
CA TYR A 728 -10.69 -19.03 -17.47
C TYR A 728 -11.77 -18.85 -16.39
N GLY A 729 -11.41 -18.27 -15.25
CA GLY A 729 -12.27 -18.12 -14.09
C GLY A 729 -11.68 -17.14 -13.09
N GLY A 730 -11.87 -17.37 -11.79
CA GLY A 730 -11.13 -16.65 -10.75
C GLY A 730 -9.65 -17.05 -10.70
N ASN A 731 -8.83 -16.29 -9.97
CA ASN A 731 -7.42 -16.61 -9.72
C ASN A 731 -7.25 -18.06 -9.23
N ASP A 732 -6.24 -18.75 -9.76
CA ASP A 732 -5.91 -20.17 -9.49
C ASP A 732 -7.08 -21.16 -9.75
N SER A 733 -8.10 -20.77 -10.52
CA SER A 733 -9.27 -21.64 -10.73
C SER A 733 -8.95 -22.87 -11.59
N ASP A 734 -9.67 -23.95 -11.30
CA ASP A 734 -9.48 -25.28 -11.89
C ASP A 734 -10.81 -25.89 -12.35
N ALA A 735 -10.85 -27.20 -12.60
CA ALA A 735 -12.06 -27.88 -13.07
C ALA A 735 -13.26 -27.82 -12.11
N THR A 736 -13.06 -27.41 -10.84
CA THR A 736 -14.14 -27.20 -9.86
C THR A 736 -14.83 -25.84 -10.02
N SER A 737 -14.29 -24.96 -10.85
CA SER A 737 -14.83 -23.62 -11.10
C SER A 737 -16.29 -23.67 -11.55
N PRO A 738 -17.20 -22.90 -10.90
CA PRO A 738 -18.62 -22.88 -11.26
C PRO A 738 -18.84 -22.30 -12.67
N VAL A 739 -17.87 -21.57 -13.22
CA VAL A 739 -17.95 -20.97 -14.56
C VAL A 739 -17.36 -21.85 -15.67
N ARG A 740 -16.85 -23.05 -15.37
CA ARG A 740 -16.17 -23.93 -16.34
C ARG A 740 -16.90 -24.10 -17.67
N ALA A 741 -18.19 -24.45 -17.60
CA ALA A 741 -19.00 -24.67 -18.81
C ALA A 741 -19.20 -23.37 -19.61
N THR A 742 -19.36 -22.27 -18.90
CA THR A 742 -19.57 -20.93 -19.48
C THR A 742 -18.29 -20.37 -20.10
N ALA A 743 -17.13 -20.59 -19.48
CA ALA A 743 -15.82 -20.23 -20.04
C ALA A 743 -15.56 -20.96 -21.38
N ARG A 744 -15.85 -22.28 -21.45
CA ARG A 744 -15.78 -23.06 -22.69
C ARG A 744 -16.74 -22.55 -23.76
N ALA A 745 -17.97 -22.20 -23.38
CA ALA A 745 -18.94 -21.61 -24.29
C ALA A 745 -18.48 -20.25 -24.83
N ALA A 746 -17.97 -19.38 -23.95
CA ALA A 746 -17.44 -18.07 -24.30
C ALA A 746 -16.23 -18.16 -25.23
N TYR A 747 -15.25 -19.02 -24.92
CA TYR A 747 -14.13 -19.27 -25.82
C TYR A 747 -14.62 -19.72 -27.20
N GLY A 748 -15.64 -20.58 -27.20
CA GLY A 748 -16.23 -21.06 -28.43
C GLY A 748 -16.92 -19.98 -29.28
N MET A 749 -17.39 -18.93 -28.63
CA MET A 749 -18.12 -17.82 -29.24
C MET A 749 -17.16 -16.72 -29.72
N TYR A 750 -16.25 -16.27 -28.86
CA TYR A 750 -15.43 -15.08 -29.08
C TYR A 750 -14.06 -15.36 -29.72
N VAL A 751 -13.51 -16.57 -29.59
CA VAL A 751 -12.15 -16.87 -30.05
C VAL A 751 -12.16 -17.48 -31.47
N PRO A 752 -11.40 -16.91 -32.43
CA PRO A 752 -11.18 -17.50 -33.75
C PRO A 752 -10.13 -18.62 -33.70
N SER A 753 -10.38 -19.69 -32.93
CA SER A 753 -9.40 -20.77 -32.72
C SER A 753 -9.20 -21.67 -33.95
N HIS A 754 -8.07 -22.39 -33.97
CA HIS A 754 -7.93 -23.60 -34.77
C HIS A 754 -8.97 -24.66 -34.33
N PRO A 755 -9.20 -25.73 -35.10
CA PRO A 755 -10.01 -26.85 -34.64
C PRO A 755 -9.55 -27.36 -33.27
N LEU A 756 -10.48 -27.46 -32.32
CA LEU A 756 -10.21 -27.99 -30.98
C LEU A 756 -10.14 -29.51 -31.06
N ALA A 757 -9.10 -30.12 -30.51
CA ALA A 757 -8.85 -31.55 -30.68
C ALA A 757 -9.95 -32.43 -30.07
N GLU A 758 -10.54 -32.01 -28.95
CA GLU A 758 -11.64 -32.72 -28.30
C GLU A 758 -13.04 -32.31 -28.79
N GLY A 759 -13.14 -31.32 -29.68
CA GLY A 759 -14.41 -30.73 -30.10
C GLY A 759 -15.09 -29.94 -28.98
N ARG A 760 -16.42 -29.75 -29.08
CA ARG A 760 -17.20 -28.99 -28.10
C ARG A 760 -18.42 -29.81 -27.62
N PRO A 761 -18.68 -29.90 -26.31
CA PRO A 761 -17.87 -29.38 -25.21
C PRO A 761 -16.62 -30.25 -24.95
N GLY A 762 -15.46 -29.62 -24.77
CA GLY A 762 -14.16 -30.26 -24.52
C GLY A 762 -13.14 -29.25 -23.99
N THR A 763 -11.89 -29.66 -23.80
CA THR A 763 -10.75 -28.76 -23.58
C THR A 763 -10.51 -27.86 -24.80
N ILE A 764 -9.75 -26.78 -24.62
CA ILE A 764 -9.43 -25.84 -25.73
C ILE A 764 -8.10 -26.16 -26.43
N ASN A 765 -7.61 -27.38 -26.27
CA ASN A 765 -6.38 -27.80 -26.93
C ASN A 765 -6.47 -27.73 -28.46
N GLN A 766 -5.37 -27.31 -29.05
CA GLN A 766 -5.26 -27.08 -30.49
C GLN A 766 -3.97 -27.69 -31.02
N ALA A 767 -4.02 -28.13 -32.27
CA ALA A 767 -2.81 -28.45 -32.99
C ALA A 767 -2.93 -28.09 -34.47
N PHE A 768 -1.91 -27.44 -35.01
CA PHE A 768 -1.86 -26.94 -36.38
C PHE A 768 -0.42 -26.82 -36.86
N ASP A 769 -0.25 -26.64 -38.16
CA ASP A 769 1.06 -26.63 -38.79
C ASP A 769 1.41 -25.22 -39.29
N VAL A 770 2.69 -24.88 -39.20
CA VAL A 770 3.30 -23.69 -39.80
C VAL A 770 4.50 -24.18 -40.61
N GLY A 771 4.30 -24.39 -41.91
CA GLY A 771 5.28 -25.08 -42.76
C GLY A 771 5.55 -26.49 -42.25
N ARG A 772 6.81 -26.76 -41.92
CA ARG A 772 7.27 -28.04 -41.33
C ARG A 772 7.19 -28.11 -39.80
N VAL A 773 6.70 -27.07 -39.14
CA VAL A 773 6.60 -26.99 -37.67
C VAL A 773 5.20 -27.34 -37.19
N ARG A 774 5.09 -28.23 -36.19
CA ARG A 774 3.84 -28.51 -35.46
C ARG A 774 3.72 -27.57 -34.28
N VAL A 775 2.60 -26.87 -34.13
CA VAL A 775 2.29 -26.09 -32.93
C VAL A 775 1.19 -26.79 -32.14
N LEU A 776 1.44 -27.04 -30.86
CA LEU A 776 0.51 -27.67 -29.90
C LEU A 776 0.17 -26.67 -28.79
N LEU A 777 -1.12 -26.41 -28.53
CA LEU A 777 -1.56 -25.60 -27.39
C LEU A 777 -2.32 -26.49 -26.41
N THR A 778 -1.99 -26.42 -25.13
CA THR A 778 -2.67 -27.15 -24.05
C THR A 778 -3.54 -26.25 -23.18
N ASP A 779 -4.64 -26.81 -22.68
CA ASP A 779 -5.53 -26.22 -21.69
C ASP A 779 -5.19 -26.77 -20.30
N THR A 780 -4.55 -25.96 -19.47
CA THR A 780 -4.08 -26.39 -18.15
C THR A 780 -5.06 -26.07 -17.03
N ARG A 781 -6.27 -25.58 -17.32
CA ARG A 781 -7.21 -25.10 -16.30
C ARG A 781 -8.47 -25.93 -16.25
N SER A 782 -9.08 -26.18 -17.42
CA SER A 782 -10.48 -26.59 -17.41
C SER A 782 -10.74 -28.04 -16.99
N GLU A 783 -9.72 -28.90 -17.07
CA GLU A 783 -9.75 -30.27 -16.53
C GLU A 783 -8.73 -30.48 -15.40
N ARG A 784 -8.14 -29.39 -14.87
CA ARG A 784 -7.21 -29.43 -13.73
C ARG A 784 -7.95 -29.89 -12.47
N THR A 785 -7.37 -30.84 -11.75
CA THR A 785 -7.84 -31.33 -10.46
C THR A 785 -6.70 -31.23 -9.44
N ALA A 786 -6.86 -31.81 -8.24
CA ALA A 786 -5.75 -31.86 -7.28
C ALA A 786 -4.56 -32.72 -7.76
N ASP A 787 -4.79 -33.71 -8.63
CA ASP A 787 -3.80 -34.74 -8.99
C ASP A 787 -3.47 -34.76 -10.50
N SER A 788 -4.15 -33.96 -11.33
CA SER A 788 -3.97 -33.94 -12.79
C SER A 788 -4.07 -32.52 -13.33
N MET A 789 -3.15 -32.12 -14.21
CA MET A 789 -3.08 -30.80 -14.83
C MET A 789 -3.99 -30.73 -16.05
N LEU A 790 -3.85 -31.72 -16.93
CA LEU A 790 -4.50 -31.74 -18.25
C LEU A 790 -5.80 -32.54 -18.27
N GLY A 791 -6.03 -33.40 -17.28
CA GLY A 791 -7.09 -34.41 -17.34
C GLY A 791 -6.76 -35.55 -18.32
N ALA A 792 -7.41 -36.70 -18.13
CA ALA A 792 -7.02 -37.94 -18.79
C ALA A 792 -7.11 -37.91 -20.33
N ARG A 793 -8.12 -37.23 -20.90
CA ARG A 793 -8.35 -37.20 -22.36
C ARG A 793 -7.31 -36.34 -23.07
N GLN A 794 -7.09 -35.11 -22.60
CA GLN A 794 -6.09 -34.22 -23.17
C GLN A 794 -4.66 -34.72 -22.91
N LEU A 795 -4.38 -35.35 -21.77
CA LEU A 795 -3.08 -35.97 -21.52
C LEU A 795 -2.77 -37.06 -22.55
N ALA A 796 -3.70 -37.99 -22.79
CA ALA A 796 -3.53 -39.02 -23.81
C ALA A 796 -3.34 -38.43 -25.21
N TRP A 797 -4.13 -37.39 -25.54
CA TRP A 797 -3.97 -36.65 -26.79
C TRP A 797 -2.59 -36.01 -26.94
N LEU A 798 -2.07 -35.38 -25.88
CA LEU A 798 -0.75 -34.73 -25.92
C LEU A 798 0.36 -35.77 -26.12
N GLU A 799 0.31 -36.89 -25.39
CA GLU A 799 1.27 -37.99 -25.53
C GLU A 799 1.29 -38.53 -26.97
N GLU A 800 0.11 -38.79 -27.54
CA GLU A 800 -0.04 -39.25 -28.93
C GLU A 800 0.44 -38.21 -29.94
N GLU A 801 0.10 -36.94 -29.76
CA GLU A 801 0.50 -35.85 -30.65
C GLU A 801 2.00 -35.58 -30.62
N LEU A 802 2.65 -35.63 -29.46
CA LEU A 802 4.10 -35.47 -29.35
C LEU A 802 4.81 -36.55 -30.16
N VAL A 803 4.44 -37.82 -29.96
CA VAL A 803 5.03 -38.96 -30.67
C VAL A 803 4.73 -38.93 -32.17
N ARG A 804 3.52 -38.52 -32.55
CA ARG A 804 3.15 -38.41 -33.96
C ARG A 804 3.89 -37.27 -34.64
N ALA A 805 3.92 -36.10 -34.01
CA ALA A 805 4.53 -34.91 -34.58
C ALA A 805 6.04 -35.06 -34.72
N SER A 806 6.74 -35.65 -33.74
CA SER A 806 8.20 -35.89 -33.82
C SER A 806 8.62 -36.83 -34.96
N ARG A 807 7.66 -37.57 -35.54
CA ARG A 807 7.87 -38.47 -36.68
C ARG A 807 7.41 -37.91 -38.02
N GLU A 808 6.52 -36.92 -37.99
CA GLU A 808 5.87 -36.36 -39.18
C GLU A 808 6.34 -34.94 -39.51
N ARG A 809 7.00 -34.28 -38.57
CA ARG A 809 7.33 -32.85 -38.60
C ARG A 809 8.77 -32.66 -38.17
N ALA A 810 9.34 -31.53 -38.57
CA ALA A 810 10.74 -31.25 -38.35
C ALA A 810 11.01 -30.50 -37.02
N LEU A 811 9.96 -30.00 -36.38
CA LEU A 811 9.99 -29.32 -35.09
C LEU A 811 8.59 -29.34 -34.49
N VAL A 812 8.51 -29.55 -33.18
CA VAL A 812 7.31 -29.40 -32.35
C VAL A 812 7.49 -28.19 -31.43
N VAL A 813 6.54 -27.25 -31.49
CA VAL A 813 6.43 -26.13 -30.56
C VAL A 813 5.24 -26.39 -29.63
N TRP A 814 5.50 -26.62 -28.35
CA TRP A 814 4.48 -26.79 -27.33
C TRP A 814 4.26 -25.51 -26.55
N VAL A 815 3.07 -24.94 -26.69
CA VAL A 815 2.57 -23.80 -25.95
C VAL A 815 1.88 -24.29 -24.67
N ASN A 816 2.50 -24.01 -23.53
CA ASN A 816 2.06 -24.42 -22.20
C ASN A 816 1.95 -23.18 -21.28
N PRO A 817 0.75 -22.77 -20.86
CA PRO A 817 0.57 -21.49 -20.15
C PRO A 817 1.24 -21.42 -18.77
N ASP A 818 1.48 -22.53 -18.07
CA ASP A 818 2.03 -22.54 -16.71
C ASP A 818 3.51 -22.96 -16.64
N PRO A 819 4.30 -22.51 -15.66
CA PRO A 819 5.71 -22.87 -15.53
C PRO A 819 5.96 -24.39 -15.47
N TRP A 820 6.78 -24.92 -16.39
CA TRP A 820 7.19 -26.33 -16.42
C TRP A 820 8.30 -26.65 -15.41
N VAL A 821 9.32 -25.79 -15.38
CA VAL A 821 10.49 -25.94 -14.49
C VAL A 821 10.12 -25.47 -13.10
N ALA A 822 9.82 -26.40 -12.20
CA ALA A 822 9.34 -26.12 -10.85
C ALA A 822 9.66 -27.26 -9.89
N PRO A 823 9.87 -27.00 -8.59
CA PRO A 823 10.11 -28.04 -7.59
C PRO A 823 8.87 -28.95 -7.44
N ASP A 824 9.11 -30.22 -7.15
CA ASP A 824 8.05 -31.20 -6.82
C ASP A 824 7.50 -30.89 -5.42
N GLU A 825 6.43 -30.09 -5.38
CA GLU A 825 5.75 -29.69 -4.13
C GLU A 825 4.22 -29.73 -4.34
N PRO A 826 3.48 -30.55 -3.58
CA PRO A 826 2.02 -30.61 -3.69
C PRO A 826 1.35 -29.27 -3.40
N GLY A 827 0.29 -28.97 -4.16
CA GLY A 827 -0.54 -27.77 -3.98
C GLY A 827 -0.01 -26.49 -4.64
N ARG A 828 1.08 -26.57 -5.39
CA ARG A 828 1.50 -25.48 -6.29
C ARG A 828 0.53 -25.34 -7.46
N ASP A 829 0.42 -24.12 -7.99
CA ASP A 829 -0.39 -23.80 -9.17
C ASP A 829 0.35 -24.01 -10.51
N ASP A 830 1.63 -24.37 -10.47
CA ASP A 830 2.45 -24.72 -11.63
C ASP A 830 2.64 -26.24 -11.76
N TRP A 831 3.40 -26.69 -12.77
CA TRP A 831 3.63 -28.13 -12.99
C TRP A 831 4.37 -28.84 -11.84
N GLY A 832 4.94 -28.11 -10.88
CA GLY A 832 5.50 -28.67 -9.65
C GLY A 832 4.46 -29.32 -8.75
N GLY A 833 3.21 -28.85 -8.81
CA GLY A 833 2.07 -29.46 -8.12
C GLY A 833 1.59 -30.76 -8.76
N PHE A 834 2.03 -31.04 -9.99
CA PHE A 834 1.58 -32.14 -10.84
C PHE A 834 2.73 -33.05 -11.28
N ALA A 835 3.73 -33.22 -10.40
CA ALA A 835 4.99 -33.87 -10.73
C ALA A 835 4.85 -35.30 -11.29
N ALA A 836 3.81 -36.05 -10.89
CA ALA A 836 3.54 -37.38 -11.44
C ALA A 836 3.11 -37.33 -12.92
N GLU A 837 2.21 -36.41 -13.28
CA GLU A 837 1.77 -36.20 -14.67
C GLU A 837 2.90 -35.57 -15.51
N ARG A 838 3.66 -34.62 -14.94
CA ARG A 838 4.87 -34.05 -15.55
C ARG A 838 5.89 -35.12 -15.91
N ARG A 839 6.20 -36.01 -14.96
CA ARG A 839 7.12 -37.13 -15.15
C ARG A 839 6.64 -38.09 -16.22
N ARG A 840 5.33 -38.39 -16.25
CA ARG A 840 4.74 -39.25 -17.28
C ARG A 840 4.91 -38.67 -18.69
N ILE A 841 4.68 -37.37 -18.88
CA ILE A 841 4.91 -36.69 -20.17
C ILE A 841 6.40 -36.74 -20.53
N ALA A 842 7.30 -36.44 -19.57
CA ALA A 842 8.74 -36.52 -19.79
C ALA A 842 9.22 -37.95 -20.12
N ASP A 843 8.64 -38.98 -19.49
CA ASP A 843 8.91 -40.38 -19.82
C ASP A 843 8.48 -40.73 -21.25
N VAL A 844 7.36 -40.18 -21.75
CA VAL A 844 6.94 -40.35 -23.15
C VAL A 844 7.92 -39.70 -24.13
N ILE A 845 8.43 -38.51 -23.79
CA ILE A 845 9.46 -37.80 -24.56
C ILE A 845 10.74 -38.65 -24.64
N ALA A 846 11.27 -39.09 -23.49
CA ALA A 846 12.47 -39.93 -23.42
C ALA A 846 12.29 -41.28 -24.13
N ALA A 847 11.16 -41.97 -23.90
CA ALA A 847 10.93 -43.32 -24.46
C ALA A 847 10.75 -43.34 -25.98
N ASN A 848 10.51 -42.17 -26.61
CA ASN A 848 10.34 -42.03 -28.04
C ASN A 848 11.45 -41.20 -28.69
N ASP A 849 12.54 -40.91 -27.96
CA ASP A 849 13.70 -40.14 -28.45
C ASP A 849 13.27 -38.81 -29.12
N ILE A 850 12.35 -38.07 -28.49
CA ILE A 850 11.84 -36.81 -29.02
C ILE A 850 12.85 -35.70 -28.71
N GLU A 851 13.69 -35.39 -29.70
CA GLU A 851 14.74 -34.36 -29.63
C GLU A 851 14.33 -33.02 -30.29
N ASP A 852 13.20 -33.00 -31.00
CA ASP A 852 12.74 -31.90 -31.83
C ASP A 852 11.63 -31.05 -31.18
N LEU A 853 11.67 -30.92 -29.86
CA LEU A 853 10.66 -30.20 -29.08
C LEU A 853 11.20 -28.87 -28.56
N VAL A 854 10.37 -27.82 -28.61
CA VAL A 854 10.59 -26.53 -27.93
C VAL A 854 9.32 -26.13 -27.21
N MET A 855 9.42 -25.69 -25.96
CA MET A 855 8.28 -25.18 -25.20
C MET A 855 8.27 -23.64 -25.18
N VAL A 856 7.08 -23.05 -25.20
CA VAL A 856 6.86 -21.64 -24.85
C VAL A 856 5.83 -21.52 -23.72
N SER A 857 6.06 -20.63 -22.75
CA SER A 857 5.27 -20.57 -21.50
C SER A 857 4.98 -19.16 -20.96
N GLY A 858 3.96 -19.05 -20.07
CA GLY A 858 3.38 -17.81 -19.53
C GLY A 858 3.26 -17.78 -17.98
N ASP A 859 2.37 -16.95 -17.42
CA ASP A 859 2.10 -16.84 -15.96
C ASP A 859 3.20 -16.19 -15.06
N ALA A 860 4.49 -16.46 -15.26
CA ALA A 860 5.53 -16.09 -14.30
C ALA A 860 5.91 -14.59 -14.14
N HIS A 861 5.37 -13.69 -14.96
CA HIS A 861 5.76 -12.26 -15.04
C HIS A 861 7.29 -12.01 -15.14
N MET A 862 7.99 -12.90 -15.83
CA MET A 862 9.35 -12.72 -16.34
C MET A 862 9.51 -13.24 -17.78
N VAL A 863 10.61 -12.81 -18.39
CA VAL A 863 11.26 -13.54 -19.47
C VAL A 863 12.29 -14.51 -18.89
N ALA A 864 12.37 -15.73 -19.39
CA ALA A 864 13.44 -16.68 -19.05
C ALA A 864 13.68 -17.67 -20.20
N VAL A 865 14.89 -18.21 -20.31
CA VAL A 865 15.19 -19.28 -21.26
C VAL A 865 15.91 -20.42 -20.54
N ASP A 866 15.49 -21.64 -20.84
CA ASP A 866 16.23 -22.86 -20.53
C ASP A 866 16.63 -23.57 -21.81
N ASP A 867 17.87 -24.03 -21.87
CA ASP A 867 18.46 -24.76 -23.00
C ASP A 867 18.11 -26.26 -23.01
N GLY A 868 17.37 -26.73 -22.01
CA GLY A 868 17.00 -28.13 -21.81
C GLY A 868 17.68 -28.79 -20.63
N THR A 869 18.64 -28.11 -19.99
CA THR A 869 19.34 -28.63 -18.81
C THR A 869 18.40 -28.86 -17.62
N ASN A 870 17.33 -28.07 -17.49
CA ASN A 870 16.44 -28.12 -16.33
C ASN A 870 15.00 -28.55 -16.67
N THR A 871 14.73 -28.97 -17.90
CA THR A 871 13.38 -29.37 -18.34
C THR A 871 13.16 -30.89 -18.34
N ASP A 872 14.20 -31.69 -18.12
CA ASP A 872 14.10 -33.15 -18.03
C ASP A 872 13.58 -33.60 -16.65
N TYR A 873 12.36 -34.15 -16.63
CA TYR A 873 11.75 -34.79 -15.47
C TYR A 873 11.52 -36.29 -15.66
N SER A 874 12.10 -36.89 -16.69
CA SER A 874 11.96 -38.31 -16.99
C SER A 874 12.68 -39.19 -15.97
N THR A 875 12.26 -40.44 -15.89
CA THR A 875 12.87 -41.46 -15.02
C THR A 875 14.20 -41.97 -15.56
N THR A 876 14.40 -41.94 -16.88
CA THR A 876 15.57 -42.48 -17.57
C THR A 876 16.60 -41.41 -17.94
N GLY A 877 16.23 -40.13 -17.86
CA GLY A 877 16.95 -39.04 -18.50
C GLY A 877 16.73 -39.03 -20.02
N GLY A 878 17.18 -37.96 -20.68
CA GLY A 878 17.10 -37.78 -22.13
C GLY A 878 15.83 -37.09 -22.63
N ALA A 879 15.03 -36.50 -21.74
CA ALA A 879 13.82 -35.74 -22.09
C ALA A 879 14.00 -34.21 -21.95
N GLY A 880 15.24 -33.72 -21.99
CA GLY A 880 15.53 -32.28 -21.94
C GLY A 880 15.17 -31.60 -23.26
N PHE A 881 14.45 -30.49 -23.20
CA PHE A 881 14.08 -29.67 -24.36
C PHE A 881 14.16 -28.17 -24.06
N PRO A 882 14.44 -27.31 -25.05
CA PRO A 882 14.50 -25.87 -24.84
C PRO A 882 13.15 -25.26 -24.46
N LEU A 883 13.17 -24.23 -23.63
CA LEU A 883 11.98 -23.55 -23.13
C LEU A 883 12.18 -22.03 -23.15
N LEU A 884 11.21 -21.30 -23.71
CA LEU A 884 11.10 -19.83 -23.59
C LEU A 884 9.90 -19.46 -22.72
N HIS A 885 10.18 -18.78 -21.62
CA HIS A 885 9.19 -18.14 -20.77
C HIS A 885 8.99 -16.69 -21.22
N ALA A 886 7.77 -16.26 -21.52
CA ALA A 886 7.48 -14.96 -22.12
C ALA A 886 6.17 -14.34 -21.58
N ALA A 887 6.13 -14.10 -20.28
CA ALA A 887 5.10 -13.29 -19.65
C ALA A 887 5.84 -12.24 -18.84
N ALA A 888 5.79 -10.96 -19.10
CA ALA A 888 4.78 -10.25 -18.33
C ALA A 888 3.92 -9.33 -19.16
N LEU A 889 4.16 -9.16 -20.46
CA LEU A 889 3.60 -8.06 -21.25
C LEU A 889 3.72 -6.74 -20.51
N ASP A 890 2.73 -6.27 -19.76
CA ASP A 890 2.80 -5.05 -18.96
C ASP A 890 2.51 -5.23 -17.45
N ARG A 891 2.60 -6.45 -16.94
CA ARG A 891 2.46 -6.77 -15.51
C ARG A 891 3.74 -6.52 -14.72
N PRO A 892 3.63 -6.18 -13.42
CA PRO A 892 4.79 -6.08 -12.54
C PRO A 892 5.57 -7.38 -12.50
N GLY A 893 6.90 -7.28 -12.51
CA GLY A 893 7.79 -8.43 -12.57
C GLY A 893 7.66 -9.37 -11.37
N SER A 894 7.65 -10.67 -11.63
CA SER A 894 7.79 -11.74 -10.63
C SER A 894 8.67 -12.86 -11.18
N VAL A 895 9.06 -13.83 -10.35
CA VAL A 895 9.82 -15.00 -10.78
C VAL A 895 9.12 -16.22 -10.23
N LYS A 896 8.72 -17.15 -11.12
CA LYS A 896 8.15 -18.44 -10.76
C LYS A 896 9.00 -19.55 -11.39
N GLY A 897 9.14 -20.68 -10.70
CA GLY A 897 9.91 -21.81 -11.22
C GLY A 897 11.42 -21.61 -11.23
N GLY A 898 12.09 -22.37 -12.08
CA GLY A 898 13.55 -22.40 -12.25
C GLY A 898 14.26 -23.54 -11.48
N PRO A 899 15.59 -23.63 -11.59
CA PRO A 899 16.49 -22.69 -12.29
C PRO A 899 16.33 -22.72 -13.82
N TYR A 900 16.60 -21.59 -14.47
CA TYR A 900 16.65 -21.45 -15.93
C TYR A 900 18.11 -21.21 -16.35
N SER A 901 18.63 -21.96 -17.32
CA SER A 901 20.06 -21.93 -17.65
C SER A 901 20.57 -20.57 -18.15
N GLU A 902 19.73 -19.80 -18.85
CA GLU A 902 20.07 -18.44 -19.31
C GLU A 902 19.57 -17.33 -18.36
N GLY A 903 19.06 -17.72 -17.19
CA GLY A 903 18.55 -16.82 -16.17
C GLY A 903 17.10 -16.39 -16.36
N ALA A 904 16.60 -15.66 -15.37
CA ALA A 904 15.23 -15.13 -15.30
C ALA A 904 15.25 -13.61 -15.13
N PHE A 905 14.43 -12.93 -15.92
CA PHE A 905 14.41 -11.48 -16.07
C PHE A 905 13.01 -10.94 -15.71
N PRO A 906 12.70 -10.74 -14.42
CA PRO A 906 11.41 -10.19 -14.01
C PRO A 906 11.28 -8.74 -14.50
N GLY A 907 10.13 -8.39 -15.06
CA GLY A 907 9.88 -7.01 -15.45
C GLY A 907 8.69 -6.83 -16.37
N ALA A 908 8.18 -5.60 -16.40
CA ALA A 908 7.11 -5.21 -17.29
C ALA A 908 7.63 -4.78 -18.67
N GLY A 909 6.71 -4.69 -19.61
CA GLY A 909 6.97 -4.34 -21.00
C GLY A 909 7.76 -5.42 -21.74
N GLN A 910 7.57 -6.70 -21.42
CA GLN A 910 8.38 -7.81 -21.95
C GLN A 910 7.56 -8.79 -22.80
N PHE A 911 8.18 -9.34 -23.83
CA PHE A 911 7.61 -10.38 -24.71
C PHE A 911 8.72 -11.30 -25.22
N GLY A 912 8.35 -12.43 -25.82
CA GLY A 912 9.27 -13.39 -26.40
C GLY A 912 9.14 -13.49 -27.92
N THR A 913 10.17 -14.01 -28.58
CA THR A 913 10.09 -14.46 -29.97
C THR A 913 10.75 -15.80 -30.15
N LEU A 914 10.12 -16.67 -30.94
CA LEU A 914 10.72 -17.89 -31.48
C LEU A 914 10.90 -17.68 -32.98
N HIS A 915 12.15 -17.59 -33.42
CA HIS A 915 12.49 -17.45 -34.82
C HIS A 915 12.95 -18.80 -35.39
N VAL A 916 12.25 -19.26 -36.43
CA VAL A 916 12.51 -20.51 -37.13
C VAL A 916 13.25 -20.20 -38.43
N ARG A 917 14.38 -20.87 -38.64
CA ARG A 917 15.14 -20.84 -39.89
C ARG A 917 15.08 -22.22 -40.53
N ASP A 918 14.29 -22.33 -41.59
CA ASP A 918 14.11 -23.56 -42.36
C ASP A 918 14.34 -23.25 -43.84
N ASP A 919 15.41 -23.84 -44.38
CA ASP A 919 15.81 -23.77 -45.79
C ASP A 919 15.43 -25.04 -46.58
N GLY A 920 14.67 -25.95 -45.95
CA GLY A 920 14.28 -27.24 -46.50
C GLY A 920 15.32 -28.34 -46.29
N GLY A 921 16.41 -28.06 -45.59
CA GLY A 921 17.44 -29.03 -45.25
C GLY A 921 17.01 -30.05 -44.19
N ALA A 922 17.97 -30.89 -43.83
CA ALA A 922 17.85 -31.92 -42.78
C ALA A 922 17.94 -31.35 -41.36
N THR A 923 17.94 -30.03 -41.20
CA THR A 923 17.99 -29.37 -39.90
C THR A 923 17.17 -28.09 -39.90
N ILE A 924 16.59 -27.72 -38.77
CA ILE A 924 15.91 -26.44 -38.54
C ILE A 924 16.68 -25.65 -37.49
N GLY A 925 16.98 -24.39 -37.78
CA GLY A 925 17.51 -23.45 -36.79
C GLY A 925 16.38 -22.85 -35.96
N VAL A 926 16.57 -22.80 -34.63
CA VAL A 926 15.63 -22.16 -33.69
C VAL A 926 16.37 -21.13 -32.87
N GLU A 927 15.83 -19.92 -32.79
CA GLU A 927 16.34 -18.84 -31.95
C GLU A 927 15.22 -18.34 -31.02
N LEU A 928 15.45 -18.47 -29.72
CA LEU A 928 14.59 -17.98 -28.65
C LEU A 928 15.13 -16.65 -28.16
N THR A 929 14.33 -15.59 -28.20
CA THR A 929 14.72 -14.30 -27.63
C THR A 929 13.64 -13.75 -26.72
N GLY A 930 14.07 -13.15 -25.62
CA GLY A 930 13.21 -12.37 -24.75
C GLY A 930 13.56 -10.89 -24.85
N ARG A 931 12.54 -10.05 -25.04
CA ARG A 931 12.70 -8.65 -25.43
C ARG A 931 11.86 -7.74 -24.55
N ARG A 932 12.30 -6.48 -24.44
CA ARG A 932 11.54 -5.39 -23.84
C ARG A 932 10.94 -4.46 -24.90
N TRP A 933 9.93 -3.69 -24.53
CA TRP A 933 9.17 -2.76 -25.37
C TRP A 933 10.04 -1.74 -26.13
N ASP A 934 11.24 -1.43 -25.64
CA ASP A 934 12.20 -0.51 -26.28
C ASP A 934 13.17 -1.22 -27.24
N GLY A 935 12.97 -2.52 -27.47
CA GLY A 935 13.79 -3.34 -28.36
C GLY A 935 15.02 -3.95 -27.69
N GLU A 936 15.25 -3.70 -26.39
CA GLU A 936 16.33 -4.37 -25.65
C GLU A 936 16.10 -5.89 -25.65
N VAL A 937 17.13 -6.64 -26.06
CA VAL A 937 17.15 -8.10 -25.95
C VAL A 937 17.69 -8.46 -24.57
N LEU A 938 16.83 -9.00 -23.72
CA LEU A 938 17.16 -9.40 -22.34
C LEU A 938 17.88 -10.73 -22.30
N VAL A 939 17.47 -11.66 -23.17
CA VAL A 939 18.04 -13.01 -23.31
C VAL A 939 17.92 -13.47 -24.75
N SER A 940 18.90 -14.23 -25.22
CA SER A 940 18.92 -14.81 -26.56
C SER A 940 19.65 -16.14 -26.52
N TRP A 941 19.02 -17.17 -27.06
CA TRP A 941 19.57 -18.52 -27.13
C TRP A 941 19.18 -19.15 -28.47
N ALA A 942 20.08 -19.91 -29.08
CA ALA A 942 19.82 -20.53 -30.38
C ALA A 942 20.38 -21.94 -30.46
N THR A 943 19.68 -22.80 -31.19
CA THR A 943 20.08 -24.18 -31.46
C THR A 943 19.69 -24.59 -32.88
N THR A 944 20.16 -25.77 -33.27
CA THR A 944 19.77 -26.43 -34.50
C THR A 944 19.23 -27.80 -34.16
N VAL A 945 18.04 -28.11 -34.65
CA VAL A 945 17.35 -29.39 -34.46
C VAL A 945 17.46 -30.19 -35.75
N ALA A 946 17.66 -31.51 -35.65
CA ALA A 946 17.61 -32.39 -36.81
C ALA A 946 16.16 -32.50 -37.32
N ALA A 947 15.95 -32.26 -38.61
CA ALA A 947 14.68 -32.53 -39.26
C ALA A 947 14.64 -34.02 -39.63
N GLY A 948 14.02 -34.82 -38.75
CA GLY A 948 13.84 -36.27 -38.90
C GLY A 948 12.83 -36.63 -39.97
#